data_AF-A0AAE8IPD2-F1
#
_entry.id   AF-A0AAE8IPD2-F1
#
_cell.length_a   1.000
_cell.length_b   1.000
_cell.length_c   1.000
_cell.angle_alpha   90.00
_cell.angle_beta   90.00
_cell.angle_gamma   90.00
#
_symmetry.space_group_name_H-M   'P 1'
#
loop_
_entity.id
_entity.type
_entity.pdbx_description
1 polymer ?
#
loop_
_entity_poly.entity_id
_entity_poly.type
_entity_poly.pdbx_seq_one_letter_code
_entity_poly.pdbx_strand_id
1 'polypeptide(L)'
;MDHVQEWQQSCVDPELIQLNVISLEGDRPLDYLLYSEALPRRNDGRLGDSYLQRYQHTEAGGWWCSGVDILTGKADLWGCFKPEQPRVNPEKGKPIKYEHPPKTSTGLFALRLPPHVWERVARRHQLEFSQDDWDDTQPDGGFWQWLKEHPQIPLIITEGAKKAGSLLSAGYGAIALPGIYGAIRTPKDEFGHRIGQSRLIPQLKKLIHAQRTIYIAFDQDEKPTTIRAVRSAIRKTGYLLKQAGCPIKVITWDRRAGKGVDDLIANQGQAAFEAAFQNAPSLDLWKAQDLEQLTYPRHQTLHQRYLPEQLTIPPAAKLIALKSPKGTGKTRWLESVVAGAIARQQPVLVIGHRIRLVEELCQRFGLDYIRDLPKGKDRSKEPNLKINGYGLCIDSLHGKSQARFNPHHWGDALIIFDEVEQVLWHGLNSSTCRDNRVNILQSLKHLLQNVFVGEGQIYISDADLSDVSIDYLLTLGGQKLQPYLIENTWQADTTTHYTLNHYPDGTPKRLVKDLVQHIQGGGRPFICLSAQKLKSQWSTSTLEIYLKNQFPDRKILRLDAESLADPEHPAYGAMGQINQTLAQYDVVLASPAVETGISLDLQGHFTSVWAIAQGVQTVNSICQALSRVRENIPRHLWVAKYGFNTVGNGATSIPALLTSSQRLTQTNIRLLQQSDFIALDDLDTAFQAESLLCWAKFAVRINAGMVNYREAVLAHLQREGHQLSAVPKHRKTTATQSQPDNQLATAINSIRDTNYQAECLAIAQATPLSTKDYQRLKKKLLKSPSERQQLRKYELQKRYNLPVTASLVAKDDDHWYQKLRRHYFLTLGRPYLADRDALIATHLMQQGGGQIFQPDFNHSQMGAIIGTMEILGITTLLAQANRPLHNLDPEMQRLAAIALENRDAIKTTVGIGLAKNSTPIMILRRFLELLGLELKYLKITTIQKKRTRIYQISQPQDQRQTVFQHWLQTDQNCPGTSAFWQEDCQKYLAKLQETRHQTESNYVQLTFELPTPEAS
;
A
#
# COMPACT_ATOMS: atom_id res chain seq x y z
N MET A 1 9.80 -49.29 7.38
CA MET A 1 9.21 -48.47 6.27
C MET A 1 10.27 -48.30 5.20
N ASP A 2 9.96 -48.52 3.92
CA ASP A 2 10.92 -48.24 2.85
C ASP A 2 11.12 -46.71 2.72
N HIS A 3 12.23 -46.21 3.26
CA HIS A 3 12.59 -44.80 3.22
C HIS A 3 12.75 -44.29 1.79
N VAL A 4 13.11 -45.16 0.83
CA VAL A 4 13.21 -44.80 -0.59
C VAL A 4 11.83 -44.44 -1.12
N GLN A 5 10.83 -45.28 -0.86
CA GLN A 5 9.45 -44.99 -1.23
C GLN A 5 8.94 -43.69 -0.58
N GLU A 6 9.25 -43.45 0.70
CA GLU A 6 8.85 -42.22 1.40
C GLU A 6 9.43 -40.95 0.74
N TRP A 7 10.68 -40.99 0.28
CA TRP A 7 11.33 -39.85 -0.38
C TRP A 7 10.90 -39.71 -1.85
N GLN A 8 10.67 -40.81 -2.56
CA GLN A 8 10.13 -40.79 -3.92
C GLN A 8 8.71 -40.19 -3.96
N GLN A 9 7.88 -40.44 -2.93
CA GLN A 9 6.57 -39.78 -2.77
C GLN A 9 6.69 -38.25 -2.60
N SER A 10 7.82 -37.76 -2.09
CA SER A 10 8.16 -36.32 -2.07
C SER A 10 8.79 -35.84 -3.39
N CYS A 11 8.71 -36.63 -4.47
CA CYS A 11 9.31 -36.36 -5.78
C CYS A 11 10.83 -36.17 -5.77
N VAL A 12 11.54 -36.90 -4.92
CA VAL A 12 13.01 -36.86 -4.88
C VAL A 12 13.60 -37.89 -5.85
N ASP A 13 14.64 -37.49 -6.59
CA ASP A 13 15.39 -38.32 -7.51
C ASP A 13 16.00 -39.55 -6.79
N PRO A 14 15.86 -40.77 -7.34
CA PRO A 14 16.33 -41.99 -6.69
C PRO A 14 17.82 -42.00 -6.32
N GLU A 15 18.70 -41.48 -7.19
CA GLU A 15 20.15 -41.45 -6.91
C GLU A 15 20.49 -40.41 -5.84
N LEU A 16 19.75 -39.29 -5.82
CA LEU A 16 19.89 -38.30 -4.75
C LEU A 16 19.51 -38.91 -3.39
N ILE A 17 18.49 -39.75 -3.32
CA ILE A 17 18.12 -40.48 -2.09
C ILE A 17 19.29 -41.37 -1.65
N GLN A 18 19.84 -42.19 -2.56
CA GLN A 18 20.93 -43.12 -2.26
C GLN A 18 22.19 -42.42 -1.74
N LEU A 19 22.51 -41.23 -2.26
CA LEU A 19 23.68 -40.46 -1.83
C LEU A 19 23.54 -39.84 -0.43
N ASN A 20 22.32 -39.64 0.07
CA ASN A 20 22.07 -38.81 1.26
C ASN A 20 21.36 -39.54 2.40
N VAL A 21 20.69 -40.64 2.12
CA VAL A 21 19.83 -41.35 3.07
C VAL A 21 20.28 -42.79 3.22
N ILE A 22 20.47 -43.23 4.47
CA ILE A 22 20.84 -44.60 4.79
C ILE A 22 19.90 -45.16 5.86
N SER A 23 19.57 -46.45 5.76
CA SER A 23 18.85 -47.15 6.84
C SER A 23 19.82 -47.51 7.96
N LEU A 24 19.39 -47.27 9.20
CA LEU A 24 20.13 -47.67 10.40
C LEU A 24 19.19 -48.44 11.32
N GLU A 25 19.71 -49.48 11.96
CA GLU A 25 18.99 -50.36 12.89
C GLU A 25 19.95 -50.87 13.97
N GLY A 26 19.40 -51.44 15.05
CA GLY A 26 20.19 -51.86 16.21
C GLY A 26 20.93 -50.68 16.83
N ASP A 27 22.19 -50.87 17.22
CA ASP A 27 22.95 -49.83 17.93
C ASP A 27 23.50 -48.73 17.00
N ARG A 28 23.50 -48.95 15.67
CA ARG A 28 24.11 -48.01 14.71
C ARG A 28 23.59 -46.57 14.79
N PRO A 29 22.30 -46.28 14.99
CA PRO A 29 21.81 -44.90 15.15
C PRO A 29 22.51 -44.15 16.29
N LEU A 30 22.97 -44.84 17.33
CA LEU A 30 23.67 -44.22 18.46
C LEU A 30 25.04 -43.67 18.05
N ASP A 31 25.74 -44.30 17.11
CA ASP A 31 27.02 -43.80 16.59
C ASP A 31 26.86 -42.46 15.86
N TYR A 32 25.73 -42.29 15.17
CA TYR A 32 25.41 -41.07 14.42
C TYR A 32 24.82 -39.97 15.32
N LEU A 33 24.11 -40.34 16.39
CA LEU A 33 23.48 -39.38 17.30
C LEU A 33 24.43 -38.97 18.44
N LEU A 34 25.12 -39.90 19.09
CA LEU A 34 25.76 -39.69 20.40
C LEU A 34 27.29 -39.50 20.33
N TYR A 35 27.80 -38.84 19.28
CA TYR A 35 29.23 -38.62 19.08
C TYR A 35 29.81 -37.40 19.82
N SER A 36 28.98 -36.48 20.32
CA SER A 36 29.47 -35.23 20.95
C SER A 36 30.30 -35.49 22.20
N GLU A 37 31.49 -34.90 22.28
CA GLU A 37 32.38 -34.98 23.45
C GLU A 37 31.77 -34.30 24.69
N ALA A 38 30.83 -33.38 24.51
CA ALA A 38 30.14 -32.70 25.61
C ALA A 38 29.11 -33.60 26.33
N LEU A 39 28.83 -34.80 25.82
CA LEU A 39 27.89 -35.73 26.45
C LEU A 39 28.47 -36.31 27.75
N PRO A 40 27.67 -36.44 28.81
CA PRO A 40 28.16 -36.95 30.08
C PRO A 40 28.56 -38.43 29.93
N ARG A 41 29.79 -38.73 30.32
CA ARG A 41 30.37 -40.07 30.32
C ARG A 41 30.73 -40.48 31.74
N ARG A 42 30.65 -41.78 32.00
CA ARG A 42 31.12 -42.42 33.23
C ARG A 42 32.66 -42.37 33.28
N ASN A 43 33.23 -42.67 34.45
CA ASN A 43 34.69 -42.69 34.64
C ASN A 43 35.41 -43.72 33.75
N ASP A 44 34.68 -44.74 33.27
CA ASP A 44 35.14 -45.76 32.33
C ASP A 44 35.02 -45.34 30.84
N GLY A 45 34.58 -44.09 30.58
CA GLY A 45 34.42 -43.53 29.23
C GLY A 45 33.07 -43.84 28.55
N ARG A 46 32.24 -44.71 29.14
CA ARG A 46 30.91 -45.07 28.60
C ARG A 46 29.93 -43.90 28.70
N LEU A 47 29.08 -43.70 27.71
CA LEU A 47 27.95 -42.76 27.78
C LEU A 47 27.05 -43.08 28.98
N GLY A 48 26.59 -42.05 29.69
CA GLY A 48 25.72 -42.24 30.83
C GLY A 48 24.44 -43.01 30.47
N ASP A 49 24.02 -43.92 31.36
CA ASP A 49 22.91 -44.85 31.12
C ASP A 49 21.58 -44.13 30.80
N SER A 50 21.39 -42.91 31.32
CA SER A 50 20.22 -42.07 31.03
C SER A 50 20.11 -41.64 29.56
N TYR A 51 21.24 -41.41 28.87
CA TYR A 51 21.24 -41.09 27.45
C TYR A 51 20.96 -42.34 26.61
N LEU A 52 21.57 -43.48 26.95
CA LEU A 52 21.31 -44.74 26.26
C LEU A 52 19.83 -45.12 26.36
N GLN A 53 19.24 -45.08 27.56
CA GLN A 53 17.82 -45.37 27.77
C GLN A 53 16.91 -44.38 27.02
N ARG A 54 17.27 -43.09 26.99
CA ARG A 54 16.50 -42.07 26.25
C ARG A 54 16.46 -42.34 24.74
N TYR A 55 17.54 -42.88 24.17
CA TYR A 55 17.67 -43.12 22.74
C TYR A 55 17.42 -44.58 22.32
N GLN A 56 17.20 -45.51 23.25
CA GLN A 56 16.94 -46.94 22.98
C GLN A 56 15.87 -47.18 21.89
N HIS A 57 14.83 -46.34 21.82
CA HIS A 57 13.78 -46.42 20.79
C HIS A 57 14.32 -46.36 19.34
N THR A 58 15.52 -45.81 19.10
CA THR A 58 16.12 -45.75 17.77
C THR A 58 16.61 -47.12 17.27
N GLU A 59 16.81 -48.08 18.17
CA GLU A 59 17.24 -49.45 17.83
C GLU A 59 16.21 -50.20 16.97
N ALA A 60 14.93 -49.81 17.08
CA ALA A 60 13.83 -50.32 16.28
C ALA A 60 13.92 -49.96 14.78
N GLY A 61 14.97 -49.25 14.37
CA GLY A 61 15.23 -48.90 12.99
C GLY A 61 14.74 -47.50 12.61
N GLY A 62 15.18 -47.07 11.44
CA GLY A 62 14.82 -45.78 10.85
C GLY A 62 15.81 -45.39 9.75
N TRP A 63 15.78 -44.13 9.36
CA TRP A 63 16.72 -43.61 8.38
C TRP A 63 17.47 -42.38 8.86
N TRP A 64 18.74 -42.30 8.47
CA TRP A 64 19.63 -41.16 8.69
C TRP A 64 19.81 -40.37 7.40
N CYS A 65 19.67 -39.05 7.50
CA CYS A 65 19.96 -38.13 6.40
C CYS A 65 21.10 -37.19 6.80
N SER A 66 22.14 -37.10 5.96
CA SER A 66 23.24 -36.14 6.06
C SER A 66 23.71 -35.74 4.66
N GLY A 67 24.43 -34.62 4.56
CA GLY A 67 24.96 -34.07 3.32
C GLY A 67 26.43 -33.67 3.42
N VAL A 68 26.76 -32.50 2.91
CA VAL A 68 28.11 -31.93 2.89
C VAL A 68 28.19 -30.74 3.85
N ASP A 69 29.28 -30.68 4.62
CA ASP A 69 29.59 -29.50 5.41
C ASP A 69 30.16 -28.42 4.48
N ILE A 70 29.33 -27.42 4.20
CA ILE A 70 29.66 -26.25 3.36
C ILE A 70 30.93 -25.50 3.83
N LEU A 71 31.32 -25.62 5.10
CA LEU A 71 32.53 -24.95 5.59
C LEU A 71 33.81 -25.68 5.16
N THR A 72 33.77 -27.00 5.05
CA THR A 72 34.94 -27.85 4.82
C THR A 72 34.95 -28.54 3.46
N GLY A 73 33.79 -28.64 2.78
CA GLY A 73 33.61 -29.42 1.56
C GLY A 73 33.60 -30.94 1.78
N LYS A 74 33.61 -31.40 3.04
CA LYS A 74 33.65 -32.82 3.39
C LYS A 74 32.26 -33.34 3.77
N ALA A 75 32.11 -34.66 3.87
CA ALA A 75 30.87 -35.26 4.36
C ALA A 75 30.54 -34.71 5.76
N ASP A 76 29.30 -34.25 5.94
CA ASP A 76 28.88 -33.69 7.22
C ASP A 76 28.65 -34.82 8.23
N LEU A 77 29.26 -34.70 9.41
CA LEU A 77 28.99 -35.59 10.53
C LEU A 77 27.61 -35.31 11.14
N TRP A 78 27.11 -34.07 10.99
CA TRP A 78 25.80 -33.69 11.49
C TRP A 78 24.68 -34.09 10.51
N GLY A 79 23.54 -34.53 11.05
CA GLY A 79 22.37 -34.91 10.27
C GLY A 79 21.10 -35.05 11.10
N CYS A 80 20.13 -35.82 10.58
CA CYS A 80 18.94 -36.20 11.32
C CYS A 80 18.61 -37.68 11.17
N PHE A 81 18.14 -38.27 12.27
CA PHE A 81 17.57 -39.60 12.29
C PHE A 81 16.04 -39.50 12.38
N LYS A 82 15.32 -40.19 11.49
CA LYS A 82 13.88 -40.40 11.63
C LYS A 82 13.64 -41.85 12.09
N PRO A 83 13.33 -42.08 13.38
CA PRO A 83 13.04 -43.42 13.88
C PRO A 83 11.72 -43.95 13.31
N GLU A 84 11.62 -45.27 13.15
CA GLU A 84 10.35 -45.92 12.82
C GLU A 84 9.34 -45.81 13.98
N GLN A 85 9.84 -45.87 15.21
CA GLN A 85 9.05 -45.76 16.44
C GLN A 85 9.45 -44.49 17.22
N PRO A 86 8.93 -43.30 16.86
CA PRO A 86 9.30 -42.05 17.51
C PRO A 86 8.86 -42.02 18.97
N ARG A 87 9.77 -41.68 19.89
CA ARG A 87 9.42 -41.47 21.29
C ARG A 87 8.56 -40.22 21.47
N VAL A 88 7.77 -40.20 22.55
CA VAL A 88 6.92 -39.06 22.91
C VAL A 88 7.72 -38.06 23.75
N ASN A 89 7.59 -36.77 23.43
CA ASN A 89 8.12 -35.70 24.26
C ASN A 89 7.33 -35.64 25.58
N PRO A 90 7.97 -35.83 26.76
CA PRO A 90 7.28 -35.89 28.05
C PRO A 90 6.51 -34.62 28.41
N GLU A 91 7.02 -33.44 28.03
CA GLU A 91 6.42 -32.15 28.35
C GLU A 91 5.25 -31.80 27.41
N LYS A 92 5.34 -32.21 26.14
CA LYS A 92 4.40 -31.79 25.08
C LYS A 92 3.40 -32.87 24.69
N GLY A 93 3.60 -34.11 25.13
CA GLY A 93 2.78 -35.27 24.75
C GLY A 93 2.78 -35.56 23.25
N LYS A 94 3.77 -35.07 22.48
CA LYS A 94 3.84 -35.23 21.02
C LYS A 94 5.02 -36.10 20.59
N PRO A 95 4.87 -36.93 19.56
CA PRO A 95 5.96 -37.73 19.03
C PRO A 95 7.07 -36.84 18.46
N ILE A 96 8.32 -37.19 18.75
CA ILE A 96 9.51 -36.54 18.22
C ILE A 96 9.83 -37.21 16.89
N LYS A 97 9.39 -36.58 15.80
CA LYS A 97 9.53 -37.15 14.45
C LYS A 97 10.98 -37.25 13.98
N TYR A 98 11.86 -36.36 14.44
CA TYR A 98 13.27 -36.31 14.03
C TYR A 98 14.16 -36.13 15.26
N GLU A 99 15.18 -36.96 15.38
CA GLU A 99 16.24 -36.86 16.37
C GLU A 99 17.49 -36.25 15.70
N HIS A 100 18.16 -35.37 16.43
CA HIS A 100 19.41 -34.74 16.02
C HIS A 100 20.49 -35.01 17.08
N PRO A 101 21.79 -35.01 16.71
CA PRO A 101 22.86 -35.24 17.66
C PRO A 101 22.79 -34.25 18.85
N PRO A 102 22.59 -34.71 20.10
CA PRO A 102 22.48 -33.82 21.24
C PRO A 102 23.80 -33.15 21.56
N LYS A 103 23.74 -31.95 22.14
CA LYS A 103 24.91 -31.11 22.48
C LYS A 103 25.84 -30.85 21.28
N THR A 104 25.28 -30.79 20.08
CA THR A 104 25.95 -30.29 18.88
C THR A 104 25.20 -29.06 18.38
N SER A 105 25.92 -28.14 17.73
CA SER A 105 25.26 -27.04 17.04
C SER A 105 24.56 -27.61 15.81
N THR A 106 23.26 -27.33 15.66
CA THR A 106 22.53 -27.75 14.47
C THR A 106 23.14 -27.12 13.20
N GLY A 107 23.13 -27.85 12.09
CA GLY A 107 23.61 -27.39 10.79
C GLY A 107 22.48 -27.01 9.84
N LEU A 108 22.81 -26.96 8.56
CA LEU A 108 21.86 -26.98 7.44
C LEU A 108 22.08 -28.28 6.65
N PHE A 109 21.10 -28.72 5.89
CA PHE A 109 21.23 -29.84 4.96
C PHE A 109 21.61 -29.30 3.58
N ALA A 110 22.86 -29.53 3.19
CA ALA A 110 23.38 -29.36 1.84
C ALA A 110 23.59 -30.75 1.24
N LEU A 111 22.58 -31.26 0.53
CA LEU A 111 22.56 -32.64 0.02
C LEU A 111 23.62 -32.84 -1.07
N ARG A 112 24.15 -34.06 -1.19
CA ARG A 112 24.97 -34.53 -2.32
C ARG A 112 24.09 -34.71 -3.55
N LEU A 113 24.60 -34.41 -4.74
CA LEU A 113 23.84 -34.51 -5.99
C LEU A 113 24.52 -35.49 -6.96
N PRO A 114 23.75 -36.30 -7.70
CA PRO A 114 24.28 -37.02 -8.86
C PRO A 114 24.47 -36.05 -10.06
N PRO A 115 25.35 -36.37 -11.03
CA PRO A 115 25.69 -35.50 -12.15
C PRO A 115 24.48 -34.99 -12.95
N HIS A 116 23.46 -35.83 -13.21
CA HIS A 116 22.29 -35.43 -14.00
C HIS A 116 21.38 -34.42 -13.28
N VAL A 117 21.35 -34.43 -11.94
CA VAL A 117 20.60 -33.42 -11.16
C VAL A 117 21.36 -32.09 -11.18
N TRP A 118 22.69 -32.12 -11.06
CA TRP A 118 23.51 -30.92 -11.24
C TRP A 118 23.34 -30.35 -12.65
N GLU A 119 23.45 -31.16 -13.70
CA GLU A 119 23.23 -30.74 -15.09
C GLU A 119 21.85 -30.07 -15.26
N ARG A 120 20.81 -30.61 -14.61
CA ARG A 120 19.47 -30.01 -14.62
C ARG A 120 19.44 -28.62 -13.99
N VAL A 121 20.14 -28.41 -12.87
CA VAL A 121 20.30 -27.10 -12.23
C VAL A 121 21.05 -26.13 -13.16
N ALA A 122 22.15 -26.58 -13.79
CA ALA A 122 22.94 -25.76 -14.72
C ALA A 122 22.12 -25.34 -15.95
N ARG A 123 21.47 -26.30 -16.62
CA ARG A 123 20.63 -26.07 -17.81
C ARG A 123 19.49 -25.09 -17.55
N ARG A 124 18.86 -25.18 -16.39
CA ARG A 124 17.80 -24.25 -15.97
C ARG A 124 18.27 -22.80 -15.95
N HIS A 125 19.53 -22.58 -15.61
CA HIS A 125 20.15 -21.26 -15.51
C HIS A 125 21.00 -20.89 -16.72
N GLN A 126 20.87 -21.63 -17.84
CA GLN A 126 21.61 -21.41 -19.08
C GLN A 126 23.14 -21.47 -18.87
N LEU A 127 23.56 -22.38 -18.00
CA LEU A 127 24.96 -22.70 -17.77
C LEU A 127 25.26 -24.09 -18.34
N GLU A 128 26.46 -24.26 -18.86
CA GLU A 128 26.95 -25.56 -19.28
C GLU A 128 27.50 -26.32 -18.07
N PHE A 129 27.26 -27.63 -18.05
CA PHE A 129 27.89 -28.56 -17.12
C PHE A 129 28.88 -29.39 -17.92
N SER A 130 30.17 -29.32 -17.58
CA SER A 130 31.20 -30.19 -18.14
C SER A 130 31.41 -31.38 -17.21
N GLN A 131 31.77 -32.55 -17.75
CA GLN A 131 32.25 -33.65 -16.91
C GLN A 131 33.53 -33.28 -16.16
N ASP A 132 34.32 -32.33 -16.66
CA ASP A 132 35.51 -31.82 -15.98
C ASP A 132 35.20 -30.99 -14.73
N ASP A 133 33.94 -30.53 -14.57
CA ASP A 133 33.50 -29.83 -13.35
C ASP A 133 33.29 -30.81 -12.17
N TRP A 134 33.19 -32.11 -12.47
CA TRP A 134 32.95 -33.16 -11.47
C TRP A 134 34.26 -33.62 -10.83
N ASP A 135 34.35 -33.45 -9.50
CA ASP A 135 35.49 -33.87 -8.69
C ASP A 135 35.13 -35.10 -7.83
N ASP A 136 35.52 -36.29 -8.30
CA ASP A 136 35.32 -37.56 -7.59
C ASP A 136 35.96 -37.61 -6.19
N THR A 137 36.89 -36.70 -5.88
CA THR A 137 37.49 -36.62 -4.54
C THR A 137 36.59 -35.90 -3.53
N GLN A 138 35.56 -35.20 -4.00
CA GLN A 138 34.58 -34.51 -3.17
C GLN A 138 33.28 -35.30 -3.02
N PRO A 139 32.66 -35.30 -1.82
CA PRO A 139 31.46 -36.10 -1.53
C PRO A 139 30.23 -35.72 -2.35
N ASP A 140 30.18 -34.51 -2.92
CA ASP A 140 29.11 -34.00 -3.79
C ASP A 140 29.59 -33.70 -5.21
N GLY A 141 30.77 -34.21 -5.60
CA GLY A 141 31.36 -33.91 -6.91
C GLY A 141 31.83 -32.46 -7.07
N GLY A 142 31.78 -31.63 -6.02
CA GLY A 142 32.10 -30.19 -6.09
C GLY A 142 30.90 -29.26 -6.33
N PHE A 143 29.67 -29.78 -6.37
CA PHE A 143 28.46 -29.00 -6.67
C PHE A 143 28.31 -27.75 -5.78
N TRP A 144 28.49 -27.85 -4.47
CA TRP A 144 28.27 -26.70 -3.57
C TRP A 144 29.31 -25.60 -3.75
N GLN A 145 30.55 -25.96 -4.10
CA GLN A 145 31.58 -24.98 -4.44
C GLN A 145 31.27 -24.32 -5.79
N TRP A 146 30.87 -25.10 -6.80
CA TRP A 146 30.40 -24.57 -8.08
C TRP A 146 29.20 -23.63 -7.89
N LEU A 147 28.19 -24.04 -7.12
CA LEU A 147 27.01 -23.23 -6.87
C LEU A 147 27.40 -21.89 -6.26
N LYS A 148 28.33 -21.87 -5.29
CA LYS A 148 28.84 -20.67 -4.63
C LYS A 148 29.53 -19.70 -5.61
N GLU A 149 30.25 -20.22 -6.60
CA GLU A 149 30.91 -19.44 -7.66
C GLU A 149 29.93 -18.90 -8.72
N HIS A 150 28.70 -19.40 -8.75
CA HIS A 150 27.63 -18.98 -9.65
C HIS A 150 26.49 -18.23 -8.90
N PRO A 151 26.71 -17.00 -8.41
CA PRO A 151 25.74 -16.23 -7.64
C PRO A 151 24.48 -15.80 -8.43
N GLN A 152 24.50 -15.93 -9.76
CA GLN A 152 23.31 -15.78 -10.61
C GLN A 152 22.25 -16.86 -10.38
N ILE A 153 22.65 -18.02 -9.84
CA ILE A 153 21.72 -19.10 -9.46
C ILE A 153 21.10 -18.75 -8.10
N PRO A 154 19.77 -18.53 -8.01
CA PRO A 154 19.13 -18.26 -6.74
C PRO A 154 19.18 -19.47 -5.80
N LEU A 155 19.25 -19.20 -4.50
CA LEU A 155 19.21 -20.25 -3.47
C LEU A 155 17.81 -20.28 -2.82
N ILE A 156 17.20 -21.45 -2.75
CA ILE A 156 15.95 -21.70 -2.05
C ILE A 156 16.25 -22.27 -0.66
N ILE A 157 15.66 -21.68 0.38
CA ILE A 157 15.73 -22.15 1.75
C ILE A 157 14.36 -22.69 2.16
N THR A 158 14.33 -23.96 2.52
CA THR A 158 13.13 -24.64 3.06
C THR A 158 13.45 -25.31 4.41
N GLU A 159 12.47 -25.95 5.04
CA GLU A 159 12.69 -26.81 6.21
C GLU A 159 12.45 -28.29 5.90
N GLY A 160 13.38 -29.14 6.35
CA GLY A 160 13.33 -30.59 6.14
C GLY A 160 14.01 -31.04 4.84
N ALA A 161 14.83 -32.09 4.94
CA ALA A 161 15.70 -32.53 3.85
C ALA A 161 14.93 -33.02 2.61
N LYS A 162 13.78 -33.70 2.78
CA LYS A 162 12.93 -34.15 1.64
C LYS A 162 12.51 -33.00 0.72
N LYS A 163 12.18 -31.85 1.31
CA LYS A 163 11.78 -30.64 0.58
C LYS A 163 12.92 -30.08 -0.26
N ALA A 164 14.12 -30.01 0.31
CA ALA A 164 15.31 -29.62 -0.45
C ALA A 164 15.63 -30.63 -1.55
N GLY A 165 15.54 -31.93 -1.26
CA GLY A 165 15.71 -33.00 -2.25
C GLY A 165 14.72 -32.87 -3.42
N SER A 166 13.45 -32.57 -3.14
CA SER A 166 12.40 -32.37 -4.15
C SER A 166 12.72 -31.18 -5.07
N LEU A 167 13.14 -30.06 -4.47
CA LEU A 167 13.56 -28.86 -5.20
C LEU A 167 14.82 -29.07 -6.05
N LEU A 168 15.84 -29.73 -5.51
CA LEU A 168 17.05 -30.09 -6.25
C LEU A 168 16.70 -31.00 -7.44
N SER A 169 15.86 -32.00 -7.21
CA SER A 169 15.36 -32.91 -8.26
C SER A 169 14.59 -32.16 -9.36
N ALA A 170 13.88 -31.08 -9.01
CA ALA A 170 13.22 -30.19 -9.96
C ALA A 170 14.17 -29.15 -10.63
N GLY A 171 15.47 -29.21 -10.34
CA GLY A 171 16.50 -28.35 -10.95
C GLY A 171 16.72 -27.00 -10.26
N TYR A 172 16.32 -26.82 -9.00
CA TYR A 172 16.56 -25.58 -8.24
C TYR A 172 17.65 -25.78 -7.19
N GLY A 173 18.57 -24.82 -7.06
CA GLY A 173 19.53 -24.80 -5.96
C GLY A 173 18.82 -24.61 -4.62
N ALA A 174 18.80 -25.63 -3.76
CA ALA A 174 18.02 -25.62 -2.52
C ALA A 174 18.74 -26.26 -1.33
N ILE A 175 18.64 -25.63 -0.16
CA ILE A 175 19.08 -26.17 1.14
C ILE A 175 17.89 -26.35 2.07
N ALA A 176 18.03 -27.26 3.04
CA ALA A 176 17.04 -27.40 4.11
C ALA A 176 17.61 -26.98 5.47
N LEU A 177 16.75 -26.40 6.30
CA LEU A 177 17.00 -26.17 7.71
C LEU A 177 16.32 -27.27 8.54
N PRO A 178 16.88 -27.66 9.70
CA PRO A 178 16.23 -28.60 10.62
C PRO A 178 14.93 -28.05 11.25
N GLY A 179 14.73 -26.74 11.16
CA GLY A 179 13.49 -26.07 11.53
C GLY A 179 13.52 -24.61 11.09
N ILE A 180 12.37 -23.94 11.16
CA ILE A 180 12.17 -22.58 10.62
C ILE A 180 13.14 -21.52 11.18
N TYR A 181 13.64 -21.69 12.42
CA TYR A 181 14.65 -20.82 13.03
C TYR A 181 16.10 -21.30 12.84
N GLY A 182 16.31 -22.40 12.11
CA GLY A 182 17.61 -23.07 11.96
C GLY A 182 18.69 -22.20 11.32
N ALA A 183 18.32 -21.22 10.51
CA ALA A 183 19.25 -20.28 9.88
C ALA A 183 19.87 -19.26 10.86
N ILE A 184 19.31 -19.11 12.06
CA ILE A 184 19.67 -18.04 13.00
C ILE A 184 20.22 -18.63 14.30
N ARG A 185 21.24 -18.00 14.86
CA ARG A 185 21.70 -18.22 16.23
C ARG A 185 21.48 -16.96 17.05
N THR A 186 20.84 -17.11 18.20
CA THR A 186 20.68 -16.04 19.19
C THR A 186 21.50 -16.44 20.42
N PRO A 187 22.57 -15.71 20.76
CA PRO A 187 23.34 -15.97 21.97
C PRO A 187 22.45 -15.92 23.21
N LYS A 188 22.59 -16.92 24.08
CA LYS A 188 21.84 -17.06 25.32
C LYS A 188 22.77 -17.38 26.48
N ASP A 189 22.41 -16.96 27.69
CA ASP A 189 23.05 -17.40 28.92
C ASP A 189 22.62 -18.82 29.32
N GLU A 190 23.14 -19.29 30.44
CA GLU A 190 22.85 -20.61 31.04
C GLU A 190 21.36 -20.76 31.43
N PHE A 191 20.66 -19.66 31.67
CA PHE A 191 19.23 -19.61 31.99
C PHE A 191 18.34 -19.48 30.73
N GLY A 192 18.94 -19.39 29.55
CA GLY A 192 18.25 -19.27 28.27
C GLY A 192 17.80 -17.85 27.90
N HIS A 193 18.18 -16.84 28.68
CA HIS A 193 17.95 -15.43 28.37
C HIS A 193 18.89 -14.95 27.28
N ARG A 194 18.40 -14.02 26.46
CA ARG A 194 19.16 -13.48 25.34
C ARG A 194 20.25 -12.53 25.84
N ILE A 195 21.50 -12.80 25.48
CA ILE A 195 22.67 -11.98 25.85
C ILE A 195 23.34 -11.29 24.65
N GLY A 196 22.84 -11.50 23.43
CA GLY A 196 23.47 -10.93 22.24
C GLY A 196 22.55 -10.78 21.03
N GLN A 197 23.11 -10.20 19.97
CA GLN A 197 22.41 -10.04 18.70
C GLN A 197 22.30 -11.37 17.95
N SER A 198 21.16 -11.54 17.26
CA SER A 198 20.97 -12.70 16.40
C SER A 198 21.87 -12.62 15.18
N ARG A 199 22.45 -13.75 14.76
CA ARG A 199 23.33 -13.85 13.59
C ARG A 199 22.98 -15.05 12.72
N LEU A 200 23.27 -14.95 11.41
CA LEU A 200 23.16 -16.11 10.51
C LEU A 200 24.20 -17.17 10.89
N ILE A 201 23.85 -18.45 10.67
CA ILE A 201 24.78 -19.57 10.80
C ILE A 201 25.96 -19.43 9.83
N PRO A 202 27.18 -19.89 10.19
CA PRO A 202 28.37 -19.77 9.34
C PRO A 202 28.20 -20.40 7.94
N GLN A 203 27.54 -21.56 7.86
CA GLN A 203 27.31 -22.27 6.59
C GLN A 203 26.55 -21.39 5.60
N LEU A 204 25.48 -20.73 6.05
CA LEU A 204 24.67 -19.89 5.19
C LEU A 204 25.46 -18.68 4.70
N LYS A 205 26.37 -18.11 5.51
CA LYS A 205 27.23 -17.00 5.09
C LYS A 205 28.10 -17.34 3.88
N LYS A 206 28.52 -18.60 3.73
CA LYS A 206 29.30 -19.08 2.56
C LYS A 206 28.47 -19.19 1.28
N LEU A 207 27.15 -19.33 1.37
CA LEU A 207 26.28 -19.51 0.20
C LEU A 207 25.68 -18.20 -0.32
N ILE A 208 25.75 -17.13 0.47
CA ILE A 208 25.09 -15.85 0.17
C ILE A 208 26.05 -14.75 -0.34
N HIS A 209 27.27 -15.13 -0.75
CA HIS A 209 28.24 -14.18 -1.33
C HIS A 209 27.70 -13.53 -2.63
N ALA A 210 28.28 -12.38 -2.99
CA ALA A 210 27.96 -11.62 -4.20
C ALA A 210 26.47 -11.23 -4.39
N GLN A 211 25.75 -10.99 -3.28
CA GLN A 211 24.34 -10.52 -3.30
C GLN A 211 23.37 -11.48 -4.03
N ARG A 212 23.62 -12.80 -3.95
CA ARG A 212 22.73 -13.84 -4.50
C ARG A 212 21.28 -13.63 -4.06
N THR A 213 20.34 -13.85 -4.98
CA THR A 213 18.91 -13.82 -4.64
C THR A 213 18.51 -15.05 -3.82
N ILE A 214 17.84 -14.85 -2.69
CA ILE A 214 17.37 -15.91 -1.80
C ILE A 214 15.85 -16.01 -1.84
N TYR A 215 15.35 -17.22 -2.00
CA TYR A 215 13.94 -17.57 -1.87
C TYR A 215 13.71 -18.33 -0.57
N ILE A 216 12.66 -17.99 0.17
CA ILE A 216 12.25 -18.74 1.36
C ILE A 216 10.94 -19.48 1.03
N ALA A 217 10.94 -20.80 1.19
CA ALA A 217 9.82 -21.69 0.87
C ALA A 217 9.51 -22.59 2.09
N PHE A 218 8.99 -21.97 3.15
CA PHE A 218 8.57 -22.68 4.36
C PHE A 218 7.13 -23.20 4.23
N ASP A 219 6.79 -24.20 5.05
CA ASP A 219 5.47 -24.82 5.13
C ASP A 219 4.31 -23.82 5.18
N GLN A 220 3.23 -24.13 4.44
CA GLN A 220 1.95 -23.42 4.54
C GLN A 220 1.14 -24.02 5.70
N ASP A 221 1.22 -23.43 6.89
CA ASP A 221 0.49 -23.88 8.11
C ASP A 221 -0.95 -23.35 8.23
N GLU A 222 -1.83 -24.06 8.97
CA GLU A 222 -3.23 -23.67 9.24
C GLU A 222 -3.40 -23.09 10.65
N LYS A 223 -2.64 -23.61 11.62
CA LYS A 223 -2.80 -23.21 13.02
C LYS A 223 -2.28 -21.78 13.19
N PRO A 224 -3.09 -20.83 13.71
CA PRO A 224 -2.70 -19.41 13.82
C PRO A 224 -1.38 -19.19 14.57
N THR A 225 -1.13 -19.95 15.65
CA THR A 225 0.12 -19.87 16.40
C THR A 225 1.33 -20.32 15.58
N THR A 226 1.17 -21.33 14.73
CA THR A 226 2.24 -21.85 13.88
C THR A 226 2.50 -20.89 12.71
N ILE A 227 1.44 -20.39 12.06
CA ILE A 227 1.55 -19.33 11.03
C ILE A 227 2.34 -18.13 11.57
N ARG A 228 2.00 -17.65 12.78
CA ARG A 228 2.75 -16.55 13.44
C ARG A 228 4.23 -16.89 13.64
N ALA A 229 4.54 -18.11 14.05
CA ALA A 229 5.93 -18.56 14.23
C ALA A 229 6.70 -18.63 12.90
N VAL A 230 6.11 -19.24 11.86
CA VAL A 230 6.68 -19.31 10.50
C VAL A 230 6.93 -17.90 9.96
N ARG A 231 5.93 -17.01 10.03
CA ARG A 231 6.07 -15.62 9.59
C ARG A 231 7.15 -14.87 10.37
N SER A 232 7.24 -15.08 11.68
CA SER A 232 8.30 -14.52 12.53
C SER A 232 9.69 -15.02 12.13
N ALA A 233 9.83 -16.31 11.81
CA ALA A 233 11.07 -16.89 11.31
C ALA A 233 11.48 -16.28 9.96
N ILE A 234 10.57 -16.22 8.98
CA ILE A 234 10.80 -15.58 7.67
C ILE A 234 11.27 -14.13 7.85
N ARG A 235 10.61 -13.36 8.73
CA ARG A 235 10.99 -11.96 9.01
C ARG A 235 12.39 -11.83 9.57
N LYS A 236 12.75 -12.64 10.58
CA LYS A 236 14.06 -12.59 11.23
C LYS A 236 15.18 -13.05 10.28
N THR A 237 14.96 -14.17 9.57
CA THR A 237 15.94 -14.71 8.62
C THR A 237 16.12 -13.74 7.46
N GLY A 238 15.03 -13.27 6.88
CA GLY A 238 15.04 -12.30 5.79
C GLY A 238 15.65 -10.95 6.18
N TYR A 239 15.48 -10.49 7.42
CA TYR A 239 16.15 -9.27 7.92
C TYR A 239 17.67 -9.42 7.91
N LEU A 240 18.20 -10.52 8.47
CA LEU A 240 19.64 -10.77 8.52
C LEU A 240 20.24 -11.02 7.12
N LEU A 241 19.52 -11.69 6.24
CA LEU A 241 19.94 -11.87 4.85
C LEU A 241 19.94 -10.55 4.07
N LYS A 242 18.94 -9.67 4.30
CA LYS A 242 18.91 -8.33 3.71
C LYS A 242 20.07 -7.46 4.21
N GLN A 243 20.44 -7.57 5.49
CA GLN A 243 21.65 -6.92 6.03
C GLN A 243 22.94 -7.43 5.37
N ALA A 244 22.97 -8.70 4.96
CA ALA A 244 24.06 -9.27 4.16
C ALA A 244 24.01 -8.89 2.67
N GLY A 245 23.10 -8.00 2.25
CA GLY A 245 22.99 -7.50 0.88
C GLY A 245 22.19 -8.37 -0.09
N CYS A 246 21.52 -9.43 0.39
CA CYS A 246 20.79 -10.36 -0.49
C CYS A 246 19.37 -9.87 -0.82
N PRO A 247 18.94 -9.89 -2.10
CA PRO A 247 17.54 -9.76 -2.48
C PRO A 247 16.75 -10.97 -1.99
N ILE A 248 15.64 -10.73 -1.28
CA ILE A 248 14.83 -11.81 -0.67
C ILE A 248 13.45 -11.86 -1.30
N LYS A 249 13.02 -13.06 -1.68
CA LYS A 249 11.66 -13.38 -2.09
C LYS A 249 11.07 -14.48 -1.22
N VAL A 250 9.76 -14.50 -1.09
CA VAL A 250 9.04 -15.51 -0.29
C VAL A 250 8.10 -16.26 -1.21
N ILE A 251 8.29 -17.58 -1.33
CA ILE A 251 7.42 -18.42 -2.16
C ILE A 251 6.19 -18.78 -1.34
N THR A 252 5.02 -18.55 -1.91
CA THR A 252 3.72 -18.85 -1.29
C THR A 252 2.80 -19.51 -2.30
N TRP A 253 2.00 -20.47 -1.86
CA TRP A 253 1.00 -21.16 -2.67
C TRP A 253 -0.27 -21.42 -1.84
N ASP A 254 -1.35 -21.84 -2.50
CA ASP A 254 -2.56 -22.28 -1.80
C ASP A 254 -2.26 -23.58 -1.04
N ARG A 255 -2.44 -23.57 0.29
CA ARG A 255 -2.21 -24.74 1.15
C ARG A 255 -3.01 -25.97 0.70
N ARG A 256 -4.16 -25.81 0.03
CA ARG A 256 -4.94 -26.93 -0.53
C ARG A 256 -4.14 -27.77 -1.54
N ALA A 257 -3.12 -27.19 -2.15
CA ALA A 257 -2.20 -27.90 -3.04
C ALA A 257 -1.14 -28.74 -2.30
N GLY A 258 -0.94 -28.52 -1.00
CA GLY A 258 0.07 -29.22 -0.19
C GLY A 258 0.62 -28.36 0.94
N LYS A 259 1.00 -29.00 2.07
CA LYS A 259 1.57 -28.29 3.21
C LYS A 259 3.01 -27.86 2.91
N GLY A 260 3.83 -28.81 2.49
CA GLY A 260 5.21 -28.62 2.07
C GLY A 260 5.34 -28.31 0.59
N VAL A 261 6.51 -27.82 0.20
CA VAL A 261 6.83 -27.60 -1.23
C VAL A 261 6.95 -28.92 -2.00
N ASP A 262 7.37 -29.99 -1.33
CA ASP A 262 7.37 -31.35 -1.86
C ASP A 262 5.94 -31.84 -2.11
N ASP A 263 5.01 -31.57 -1.18
CA ASP A 263 3.58 -31.88 -1.38
C ASP A 263 3.00 -31.11 -2.58
N LEU A 264 3.34 -29.83 -2.74
CA LEU A 264 2.91 -29.03 -3.89
C LEU A 264 3.36 -29.65 -5.22
N ILE A 265 4.63 -30.04 -5.31
CA ILE A 265 5.19 -30.66 -6.51
C ILE A 265 4.56 -32.03 -6.76
N ALA A 266 4.36 -32.84 -5.71
CA ALA A 266 3.73 -34.15 -5.83
C ALA A 266 2.27 -34.07 -6.29
N ASN A 267 1.50 -33.13 -5.74
CA ASN A 267 0.06 -33.03 -6.01
C ASN A 267 -0.28 -32.25 -7.29
N GLN A 268 0.50 -31.20 -7.63
CA GLN A 268 0.19 -30.27 -8.71
C GLN A 268 1.28 -30.19 -9.79
N GLY A 269 2.39 -30.90 -9.63
CA GLY A 269 3.50 -30.94 -10.58
C GLY A 269 4.47 -29.76 -10.48
N GLN A 270 5.61 -29.88 -11.16
CA GLN A 270 6.67 -28.85 -11.17
C GLN A 270 6.22 -27.52 -11.77
N ALA A 271 5.26 -27.53 -12.71
CA ALA A 271 4.74 -26.31 -13.32
C ALA A 271 4.01 -25.41 -12.30
N ALA A 272 3.32 -26.01 -11.31
CA ALA A 272 2.67 -25.26 -10.24
C ALA A 272 3.70 -24.60 -9.31
N PHE A 273 4.77 -25.31 -8.96
CA PHE A 273 5.88 -24.71 -8.21
C PHE A 273 6.58 -23.61 -9.01
N GLU A 274 6.79 -23.82 -10.31
CA GLU A 274 7.40 -22.79 -11.18
C GLU A 274 6.57 -21.50 -11.18
N ALA A 275 5.25 -21.61 -11.29
CA ALA A 275 4.37 -20.46 -11.19
C ALA A 275 4.50 -19.76 -9.82
N ALA A 276 4.58 -20.52 -8.72
CA ALA A 276 4.78 -19.95 -7.38
C ALA A 276 6.16 -19.27 -7.23
N PHE A 277 7.21 -19.86 -7.79
CA PHE A 277 8.58 -19.33 -7.81
C PHE A 277 8.67 -18.01 -8.59
N GLN A 278 8.10 -17.96 -9.80
CA GLN A 278 8.12 -16.77 -10.66
C GLN A 278 7.31 -15.62 -10.06
N ASN A 279 6.18 -15.93 -9.41
CA ASN A 279 5.30 -14.94 -8.79
C ASN A 279 5.69 -14.58 -7.34
N ALA A 280 6.78 -15.15 -6.80
CA ALA A 280 7.17 -14.94 -5.42
C ALA A 280 7.42 -13.44 -5.12
N PRO A 281 6.64 -12.83 -4.19
CA PRO A 281 6.83 -11.44 -3.82
C PRO A 281 8.18 -11.21 -3.14
N SER A 282 8.71 -9.99 -3.24
CA SER A 282 9.82 -9.56 -2.39
C SER A 282 9.43 -9.63 -0.92
N LEU A 283 10.40 -9.77 -0.01
CA LEU A 283 10.14 -9.82 1.42
C LEU A 283 9.33 -8.62 1.93
N ASP A 284 9.57 -7.42 1.39
CA ASP A 284 8.84 -6.21 1.78
C ASP A 284 7.38 -6.26 1.28
N LEU A 285 7.14 -6.70 0.04
CA LEU A 285 5.77 -6.91 -0.48
C LEU A 285 5.02 -8.00 0.31
N TRP A 286 5.68 -9.11 0.62
CA TRP A 286 5.10 -10.18 1.43
C TRP A 286 4.74 -9.70 2.84
N LYS A 287 5.59 -8.87 3.48
CA LYS A 287 5.29 -8.24 4.77
C LYS A 287 4.10 -7.29 4.68
N ALA A 288 3.98 -6.53 3.58
CA ALA A 288 2.87 -5.62 3.37
C ALA A 288 1.54 -6.36 3.18
N GLN A 289 1.54 -7.48 2.45
CA GLN A 289 0.38 -8.36 2.30
C GLN A 289 -0.07 -8.98 3.63
N ASP A 290 0.84 -9.20 4.57
CA ASP A 290 0.49 -9.67 5.92
C ASP A 290 -0.39 -8.70 6.70
N LEU A 291 -0.35 -7.40 6.36
CA LEU A 291 -1.16 -6.37 7.02
C LEU A 291 -2.66 -6.48 6.71
N GLU A 292 -3.06 -7.31 5.74
CA GLU A 292 -4.48 -7.58 5.43
C GLU A 292 -5.09 -8.67 6.32
N GLN A 293 -4.29 -9.28 7.20
CA GLN A 293 -4.68 -10.45 7.96
C GLN A 293 -5.42 -10.06 9.24
N LEU A 294 -6.38 -10.90 9.61
CA LEU A 294 -7.06 -10.84 10.91
C LEU A 294 -6.74 -12.11 11.67
N THR A 295 -5.89 -12.00 12.70
CA THR A 295 -5.34 -13.14 13.44
C THR A 295 -5.85 -13.27 14.87
N TYR A 296 -6.67 -12.31 15.33
CA TYR A 296 -7.36 -12.41 16.62
C TYR A 296 -8.21 -13.70 16.72
N PRO A 297 -8.31 -14.33 17.91
CA PRO A 297 -9.20 -15.47 18.12
C PRO A 297 -10.66 -15.12 17.81
N ARG A 298 -11.32 -15.97 17.03
CA ARG A 298 -12.74 -15.85 16.71
C ARG A 298 -13.54 -16.29 17.92
N HIS A 299 -14.43 -15.42 18.40
CA HIS A 299 -15.37 -15.76 19.46
C HIS A 299 -16.64 -16.40 18.88
N GLN A 300 -17.05 -15.91 17.70
CA GLN A 300 -18.12 -16.51 16.91
C GLN A 300 -17.68 -16.62 15.45
N THR A 301 -17.95 -17.77 14.84
CA THR A 301 -17.73 -18.00 13.40
C THR A 301 -19.06 -18.35 12.75
N LEU A 302 -19.45 -17.60 11.73
CA LEU A 302 -20.65 -17.82 10.95
C LEU A 302 -20.27 -18.26 9.54
N HIS A 303 -21.16 -18.98 8.87
CA HIS A 303 -21.00 -19.38 7.47
C HIS A 303 -22.34 -19.27 6.74
N GLN A 304 -22.85 -18.05 6.62
CA GLN A 304 -24.16 -17.80 6.04
C GLN A 304 -24.20 -16.47 5.29
N ARG A 305 -25.01 -16.42 4.23
CA ARG A 305 -25.11 -15.25 3.36
C ARG A 305 -25.54 -14.00 4.11
N TYR A 306 -26.53 -14.10 5.00
CA TYR A 306 -27.01 -12.98 5.80
C TYR A 306 -26.72 -13.23 7.27
N LEU A 307 -26.20 -12.21 7.96
CA LEU A 307 -26.03 -12.26 9.41
C LEU A 307 -27.39 -12.48 10.10
N PRO A 308 -27.44 -13.24 11.21
CA PRO A 308 -28.68 -13.43 11.93
C PRO A 308 -29.09 -12.10 12.58
N GLU A 309 -30.40 -11.92 12.80
CA GLU A 309 -30.93 -10.66 13.32
C GLU A 309 -30.44 -10.35 14.74
N GLN A 310 -30.12 -11.39 15.53
CA GLN A 310 -29.59 -11.24 16.88
C GLN A 310 -28.32 -12.09 17.03
N LEU A 311 -27.26 -11.45 17.54
CA LEU A 311 -26.02 -12.10 17.97
C LEU A 311 -25.82 -11.79 19.44
N THR A 312 -25.62 -12.81 20.26
CA THR A 312 -25.39 -12.63 21.69
C THR A 312 -23.98 -12.10 21.93
N ILE A 313 -23.88 -10.85 22.38
CA ILE A 313 -22.62 -10.20 22.75
C ILE A 313 -22.51 -10.15 24.27
N PRO A 314 -21.39 -10.58 24.88
CA PRO A 314 -21.19 -10.42 26.31
C PRO A 314 -21.24 -8.93 26.73
N PRO A 315 -21.99 -8.55 27.78
CA PRO A 315 -22.06 -7.16 28.25
C PRO A 315 -20.68 -6.56 28.58
N ALA A 316 -19.74 -7.38 29.04
CA ALA A 316 -18.37 -6.96 29.37
C ALA A 316 -17.49 -6.66 28.14
N ALA A 317 -17.93 -7.00 26.91
CA ALA A 317 -17.15 -6.72 25.72
C ALA A 317 -17.13 -5.20 25.43
N LYS A 318 -15.93 -4.62 25.37
CA LYS A 318 -15.74 -3.18 25.08
C LYS A 318 -15.53 -2.87 23.60
N LEU A 319 -14.81 -3.73 22.88
CA LEU A 319 -14.60 -3.62 21.44
C LEU A 319 -15.16 -4.86 20.74
N ILE A 320 -16.24 -4.67 20.00
CA ILE A 320 -16.93 -5.69 19.22
C ILE A 320 -16.54 -5.50 17.76
N ALA A 321 -15.90 -6.52 17.18
CA ALA A 321 -15.40 -6.50 15.82
C ALA A 321 -16.19 -7.48 14.95
N LEU A 322 -16.79 -6.99 13.87
CA LEU A 322 -17.46 -7.81 12.88
C LEU A 322 -16.69 -7.77 11.55
N LYS A 323 -16.13 -8.92 11.17
CA LYS A 323 -15.66 -9.17 9.82
C LYS A 323 -16.70 -9.96 9.05
N SER A 324 -17.27 -9.39 7.99
CA SER A 324 -18.27 -10.08 7.18
C SER A 324 -18.25 -9.61 5.72
N PRO A 325 -18.39 -10.51 4.73
CA PRO A 325 -18.32 -10.18 3.31
C PRO A 325 -19.28 -9.05 2.87
N LYS A 326 -19.06 -8.53 1.66
CA LYS A 326 -19.94 -7.51 1.07
C LYS A 326 -21.35 -8.09 0.85
N GLY A 327 -22.38 -7.30 1.13
CA GLY A 327 -23.78 -7.71 0.88
C GLY A 327 -24.39 -8.70 1.87
N THR A 328 -23.72 -9.00 3.00
CA THR A 328 -24.19 -9.99 3.98
C THR A 328 -25.03 -9.41 5.13
N GLY A 329 -25.50 -8.16 5.01
CA GLY A 329 -26.35 -7.52 6.02
C GLY A 329 -25.63 -6.92 7.25
N LYS A 330 -24.35 -6.55 7.15
CA LYS A 330 -23.61 -5.86 8.25
C LYS A 330 -24.36 -4.67 8.83
N THR A 331 -24.76 -3.74 7.98
CA THR A 331 -25.50 -2.54 8.37
C THR A 331 -26.88 -2.87 8.97
N ARG A 332 -27.54 -3.95 8.50
CA ARG A 332 -28.81 -4.44 9.09
C ARG A 332 -28.62 -4.99 10.50
N TRP A 333 -27.51 -5.67 10.74
CA TRP A 333 -27.17 -6.09 12.09
C TRP A 333 -26.89 -4.88 12.99
N LEU A 334 -26.11 -3.89 12.53
CA LEU A 334 -25.85 -2.67 13.29
C LEU A 334 -27.14 -1.90 13.63
N GLU A 335 -28.13 -1.89 12.73
CA GLU A 335 -29.46 -1.31 12.96
C GLU A 335 -30.14 -1.90 14.21
N SER A 336 -30.07 -3.24 14.37
CA SER A 336 -30.61 -3.92 15.56
C SER A 336 -29.86 -3.56 16.84
N VAL A 337 -28.53 -3.41 16.76
CA VAL A 337 -27.67 -3.02 17.90
C VAL A 337 -27.99 -1.60 18.35
N VAL A 338 -28.14 -0.67 17.39
CA VAL A 338 -28.47 0.73 17.67
C VAL A 338 -29.89 0.85 18.23
N ALA A 339 -30.87 0.14 17.67
CA ALA A 339 -32.23 0.10 18.21
C ALA A 339 -32.25 -0.36 19.68
N GLY A 340 -31.46 -1.38 20.02
CA GLY A 340 -31.32 -1.85 21.41
C GLY A 340 -30.63 -0.85 22.35
N ALA A 341 -29.72 -0.01 21.86
CA ALA A 341 -29.13 1.07 22.66
C ALA A 341 -30.11 2.23 22.88
N ILE A 342 -30.84 2.64 21.83
CA ILE A 342 -31.90 3.67 21.94
C ILE A 342 -32.98 3.22 22.93
N ALA A 343 -33.42 1.96 22.88
CA ALA A 343 -34.39 1.40 23.81
C ALA A 343 -33.91 1.45 25.28
N ARG A 344 -32.59 1.40 25.52
CA ARG A 344 -31.95 1.52 26.83
C ARG A 344 -31.59 2.95 27.22
N GLN A 345 -31.97 3.95 26.41
CA GLN A 345 -31.57 5.35 26.58
C GLN A 345 -30.04 5.54 26.64
N GLN A 346 -29.30 4.67 25.95
CA GLN A 346 -27.86 4.75 25.81
C GLN A 346 -27.51 5.68 24.64
N PRO A 347 -26.66 6.71 24.82
CA PRO A 347 -26.27 7.60 23.73
C PRO A 347 -25.54 6.85 22.62
N VAL A 348 -25.85 7.16 21.35
CA VAL A 348 -25.23 6.51 20.18
C VAL A 348 -24.43 7.51 19.35
N LEU A 349 -23.18 7.18 19.02
CA LEU A 349 -22.34 7.98 18.12
C LEU A 349 -21.98 7.18 16.88
N VAL A 350 -22.44 7.62 15.71
CA VAL A 350 -22.05 7.02 14.42
C VAL A 350 -20.94 7.85 13.80
N ILE A 351 -19.77 7.25 13.57
CA ILE A 351 -18.63 7.93 12.97
C ILE A 351 -18.34 7.32 11.60
N GLY A 352 -18.49 8.12 10.55
CA GLY A 352 -18.16 7.73 9.19
C GLY A 352 -17.14 8.65 8.52
N HIS A 353 -16.98 8.49 7.20
CA HIS A 353 -15.98 9.22 6.40
C HIS A 353 -16.58 10.07 5.26
N ARG A 354 -17.90 9.96 5.00
CA ARG A 354 -18.62 10.77 3.99
C ARG A 354 -19.96 11.22 4.52
N ILE A 355 -20.30 12.49 4.27
CA ILE A 355 -21.51 13.13 4.80
C ILE A 355 -22.77 12.35 4.39
N ARG A 356 -22.96 12.10 3.09
CA ARG A 356 -24.15 11.41 2.56
C ARG A 356 -24.31 9.98 3.09
N LEU A 357 -23.20 9.25 3.21
CA LEU A 357 -23.19 7.90 3.78
C LEU A 357 -23.66 7.92 5.24
N VAL A 358 -23.15 8.85 6.05
CA VAL A 358 -23.53 8.94 7.45
C VAL A 358 -24.97 9.43 7.60
N GLU A 359 -25.45 10.36 6.76
CA GLU A 359 -26.86 10.75 6.70
C GLU A 359 -27.78 9.54 6.46
N GLU A 360 -27.45 8.68 5.51
CA GLU A 360 -28.22 7.47 5.20
C GLU A 360 -28.20 6.46 6.37
N LEU A 361 -27.04 6.26 7.01
CA LEU A 361 -26.92 5.42 8.21
C LEU A 361 -27.75 5.97 9.37
N CYS A 362 -27.70 7.29 9.61
CA CYS A 362 -28.49 7.97 10.62
C CYS A 362 -29.98 7.77 10.40
N GLN A 363 -30.47 8.02 9.18
CA GLN A 363 -31.88 7.82 8.82
C GLN A 363 -32.31 6.37 9.09
N ARG A 364 -31.48 5.41 8.70
CA ARG A 364 -31.74 3.99 8.92
C ARG A 364 -31.76 3.61 10.40
N PHE A 365 -30.90 4.20 11.21
CA PHE A 365 -30.80 3.94 12.64
C PHE A 365 -31.78 4.73 13.49
N GLY A 366 -32.56 5.65 12.90
CA GLY A 366 -33.44 6.55 13.63
C GLY A 366 -32.69 7.62 14.44
N LEU A 367 -31.53 8.06 13.95
CA LEU A 367 -30.68 9.09 14.55
C LEU A 367 -30.63 10.35 13.67
N ASP A 368 -30.33 11.48 14.30
CA ASP A 368 -30.06 12.73 13.57
C ASP A 368 -28.63 12.77 13.02
N TYR A 369 -28.44 13.42 11.87
CA TYR A 369 -27.11 13.82 11.40
C TYR A 369 -26.72 15.18 11.96
N ILE A 370 -25.42 15.41 12.20
CA ILE A 370 -24.91 16.60 12.89
C ILE A 370 -25.34 17.96 12.30
N ARG A 371 -25.65 17.99 11.00
CA ARG A 371 -26.07 19.21 10.30
C ARG A 371 -27.53 19.58 10.57
N ASP A 372 -28.37 18.60 10.83
CA ASP A 372 -29.83 18.77 10.97
C ASP A 372 -30.21 19.28 12.37
N LEU A 373 -29.22 19.36 13.26
CA LEU A 373 -29.35 19.89 14.62
C LEU A 373 -29.29 21.43 14.66
N PRO A 374 -30.04 22.09 15.58
CA PRO A 374 -30.08 23.54 15.72
C PRO A 374 -28.68 24.19 15.87
N LYS A 375 -28.47 25.35 15.21
CA LYS A 375 -27.23 26.14 15.35
C LYS A 375 -27.29 27.01 16.61
N GLY A 376 -26.22 27.04 17.40
CA GLY A 376 -25.94 28.13 18.36
C GLY A 376 -26.19 27.86 19.85
N LYS A 377 -26.76 26.71 20.26
CA LYS A 377 -26.89 26.33 21.68
C LYS A 377 -25.72 25.46 22.16
N ASP A 378 -25.47 25.45 23.47
CA ASP A 378 -24.58 24.49 24.12
C ASP A 378 -25.21 23.09 23.97
N ARG A 379 -24.65 22.31 23.03
CA ARG A 379 -25.19 21.03 22.57
C ARG A 379 -25.24 19.98 23.68
N SER A 380 -24.45 20.16 24.74
CA SER A 380 -24.47 19.33 25.95
C SER A 380 -25.74 19.49 26.79
N LYS A 381 -26.55 20.52 26.51
CA LYS A 381 -27.76 20.88 27.26
C LYS A 381 -29.07 20.57 26.52
N GLU A 382 -29.03 20.06 25.29
CA GLU A 382 -30.24 19.62 24.59
C GLU A 382 -30.61 18.17 24.99
N PRO A 383 -31.78 17.93 25.61
CA PRO A 383 -32.13 16.61 26.16
C PRO A 383 -32.13 15.49 25.12
N ASN A 384 -32.68 15.74 23.92
CA ASN A 384 -32.79 14.72 22.86
C ASN A 384 -31.42 14.29 22.33
N LEU A 385 -30.49 15.25 22.22
CA LEU A 385 -29.10 15.01 21.83
C LEU A 385 -28.32 14.23 22.90
N LYS A 386 -28.69 14.43 24.18
CA LYS A 386 -28.10 13.74 25.33
C LYS A 386 -28.62 12.30 25.46
N ILE A 387 -29.82 12.00 24.96
CA ILE A 387 -30.49 10.70 25.12
C ILE A 387 -30.28 9.78 23.91
N ASN A 388 -30.45 10.28 22.67
CA ASN A 388 -30.39 9.42 21.48
C ASN A 388 -29.00 9.41 20.80
N GLY A 389 -28.26 10.51 20.87
CA GLY A 389 -26.99 10.69 20.15
C GLY A 389 -27.17 11.10 18.68
N TYR A 390 -26.12 10.99 17.86
CA TYR A 390 -26.11 11.48 16.48
C TYR A 390 -24.96 10.88 15.63
N GLY A 391 -25.00 11.11 14.32
CA GLY A 391 -23.90 10.75 13.41
C GLY A 391 -23.08 11.95 12.92
N LEU A 392 -21.78 11.72 12.68
CA LEU A 392 -20.84 12.70 12.12
C LEU A 392 -19.78 12.05 11.22
N CYS A 393 -19.18 12.84 10.33
CA CYS A 393 -17.92 12.47 9.70
C CYS A 393 -16.74 12.71 10.65
N ILE A 394 -15.72 11.86 10.61
CA ILE A 394 -14.51 11.99 11.44
C ILE A 394 -13.84 13.37 11.33
N ASP A 395 -13.97 14.08 10.19
CA ASP A 395 -13.52 15.47 10.03
C ASP A 395 -14.07 16.43 11.11
N SER A 396 -15.24 16.12 11.67
CA SER A 396 -15.93 16.94 12.67
C SER A 396 -15.60 16.55 14.12
N LEU A 397 -14.72 15.57 14.33
CA LEU A 397 -14.35 15.04 15.65
C LEU A 397 -13.34 15.98 16.35
N HIS A 398 -13.68 17.25 16.52
CA HIS A 398 -12.88 18.24 17.24
C HIS A 398 -13.76 19.41 17.75
N GLY A 399 -13.30 20.12 18.78
CA GLY A 399 -14.09 21.17 19.45
C GLY A 399 -14.41 22.41 18.61
N LYS A 400 -13.67 22.65 17.52
CA LYS A 400 -13.91 23.79 16.59
C LYS A 400 -14.91 23.47 15.48
N SER A 401 -15.33 22.21 15.35
CA SER A 401 -16.26 21.80 14.30
C SER A 401 -17.67 22.33 14.58
N GLN A 402 -18.58 22.20 13.60
CA GLN A 402 -20.01 22.44 13.85
C GLN A 402 -20.49 21.63 15.06
N ALA A 403 -19.97 20.41 15.27
CA ALA A 403 -20.31 19.53 16.37
C ALA A 403 -19.97 20.10 17.75
N ARG A 404 -18.97 20.98 17.87
CA ARG A 404 -18.31 21.33 19.14
C ARG A 404 -18.00 20.06 19.95
N PHE A 405 -17.39 19.08 19.28
CA PHE A 405 -17.26 17.73 19.81
C PHE A 405 -16.43 17.73 21.10
N ASN A 406 -16.97 17.15 22.17
CA ASN A 406 -16.28 16.92 23.42
C ASN A 406 -16.26 15.41 23.74
N PRO A 407 -15.09 14.74 23.72
CA PRO A 407 -14.99 13.31 23.97
C PRO A 407 -15.41 12.89 25.38
N HIS A 408 -15.41 13.78 26.37
CA HIS A 408 -15.74 13.45 27.77
C HIS A 408 -17.22 13.12 27.99
N HIS A 409 -18.10 13.45 27.05
CA HIS A 409 -19.54 13.19 27.18
C HIS A 409 -19.97 11.78 26.73
N TRP A 410 -19.03 10.94 26.30
CA TRP A 410 -19.34 9.69 25.58
C TRP A 410 -18.89 8.41 26.30
N GLY A 411 -18.53 8.48 27.59
CA GLY A 411 -18.00 7.32 28.33
C GLY A 411 -18.95 6.11 28.37
N ASP A 412 -20.26 6.35 28.45
CA ASP A 412 -21.28 5.30 28.50
C ASP A 412 -21.95 5.02 27.15
N ALA A 413 -21.42 5.60 26.07
CA ALA A 413 -22.05 5.58 24.76
C ALA A 413 -21.77 4.30 23.95
N LEU A 414 -22.67 4.02 23.01
CA LEU A 414 -22.46 3.06 21.93
C LEU A 414 -21.82 3.79 20.74
N ILE A 415 -20.57 3.45 20.39
CA ILE A 415 -19.85 4.01 19.26
C ILE A 415 -19.91 3.04 18.07
N ILE A 416 -20.36 3.52 16.90
CA ILE A 416 -20.46 2.73 15.67
C ILE A 416 -19.48 3.24 14.62
N PHE A 417 -18.66 2.33 14.10
CA PHE A 417 -17.88 2.51 12.87
C PHE A 417 -18.31 1.45 11.84
N ASP A 418 -19.08 1.86 10.83
CA ASP A 418 -19.29 1.04 9.63
C ASP A 418 -18.18 1.34 8.60
N GLU A 419 -17.68 0.32 7.92
CA GLU A 419 -16.50 0.39 7.05
C GLU A 419 -15.29 1.02 7.77
N VAL A 420 -14.96 0.51 8.97
CA VAL A 420 -13.99 1.13 9.90
C VAL A 420 -12.62 1.40 9.26
N GLU A 421 -12.13 0.56 8.34
CA GLU A 421 -10.82 0.79 7.73
C GLU A 421 -10.82 2.07 6.89
N GLN A 422 -11.95 2.38 6.23
CA GLN A 422 -12.10 3.61 5.44
C GLN A 422 -12.20 4.85 6.34
N VAL A 423 -12.89 4.73 7.49
CA VAL A 423 -12.99 5.81 8.46
C VAL A 423 -11.62 6.17 9.04
N LEU A 424 -10.86 5.16 9.48
CA LEU A 424 -9.52 5.36 10.01
C LEU A 424 -8.57 5.90 8.94
N TRP A 425 -8.59 5.34 7.72
CA TRP A 425 -7.75 5.83 6.63
C TRP A 425 -8.05 7.28 6.26
N HIS A 426 -9.33 7.67 6.22
CA HIS A 426 -9.73 9.05 5.96
C HIS A 426 -9.20 10.00 7.05
N GLY A 427 -9.40 9.65 8.33
CA GLY A 427 -8.89 10.43 9.46
C GLY A 427 -7.36 10.57 9.47
N LEU A 428 -6.62 9.57 8.96
CA LEU A 428 -5.15 9.56 8.94
C LEU A 428 -4.53 10.20 7.69
N ASN A 429 -5.22 10.21 6.54
CA ASN A 429 -4.61 10.61 5.26
C ASN A 429 -5.38 11.66 4.44
N SER A 430 -6.68 11.87 4.68
CA SER A 430 -7.48 12.80 3.87
C SER A 430 -6.98 14.23 3.98
N SER A 431 -6.95 14.97 2.86
CA SER A 431 -6.60 16.39 2.85
C SER A 431 -7.64 17.27 3.57
N THR A 432 -8.89 16.81 3.71
CA THR A 432 -9.95 17.54 4.43
C THR A 432 -9.72 17.58 5.93
N CYS A 433 -9.00 16.61 6.48
CA CYS A 433 -8.64 16.56 7.89
C CYS A 433 -7.35 17.32 8.21
N ARG A 434 -6.50 17.65 7.21
CA ARG A 434 -5.12 18.15 7.38
C ARG A 434 -5.01 19.28 8.41
N ASP A 435 -5.85 20.30 8.30
CA ASP A 435 -5.74 21.51 9.12
C ASP A 435 -6.17 21.28 10.59
N ASN A 436 -6.91 20.19 10.87
CA ASN A 436 -7.39 19.83 12.21
C ASN A 436 -6.95 18.42 12.65
N ARG A 437 -6.04 17.75 11.92
CA ARG A 437 -5.82 16.30 12.11
C ARG A 437 -5.33 15.97 13.51
N VAL A 438 -4.44 16.79 14.06
CA VAL A 438 -3.96 16.62 15.44
C VAL A 438 -5.13 16.62 16.43
N ASN A 439 -6.00 17.64 16.37
CA ASN A 439 -7.19 17.73 17.23
C ASN A 439 -8.16 16.56 17.02
N ILE A 440 -8.34 16.12 15.77
CA ILE A 440 -9.21 14.99 15.41
C ILE A 440 -8.70 13.71 16.06
N LEU A 441 -7.39 13.41 15.91
CA LEU A 441 -6.78 12.19 16.41
C LEU A 441 -6.65 12.18 17.95
N GLN A 442 -6.40 13.33 18.58
CA GLN A 442 -6.47 13.50 20.04
C GLN A 442 -7.89 13.25 20.56
N SER A 443 -8.89 13.85 19.91
CA SER A 443 -10.28 13.69 20.33
C SER A 443 -10.76 12.25 20.13
N LEU A 444 -10.31 11.57 19.07
CA LEU A 444 -10.56 10.14 18.87
C LEU A 444 -9.90 9.32 19.98
N LYS A 445 -8.64 9.61 20.34
CA LYS A 445 -7.96 8.93 21.45
C LYS A 445 -8.74 9.06 22.75
N HIS A 446 -9.09 10.29 23.15
CA HIS A 446 -9.84 10.56 24.37
C HIS A 446 -11.23 9.90 24.33
N LEU A 447 -11.91 9.90 23.19
CA LEU A 447 -13.19 9.20 23.02
C LEU A 447 -13.04 7.71 23.36
N LEU A 448 -12.06 7.02 22.76
CA LEU A 448 -11.85 5.59 22.98
C LEU A 448 -11.44 5.28 24.43
N GLN A 449 -10.58 6.11 25.02
CA GLN A 449 -10.18 5.99 26.42
C GLN A 449 -11.39 6.12 27.36
N ASN A 450 -12.23 7.13 27.15
CA ASN A 450 -13.42 7.36 27.96
C ASN A 450 -14.41 6.19 27.84
N VAL A 451 -14.65 5.68 26.62
CA VAL A 451 -15.55 4.55 26.38
C VAL A 451 -15.03 3.26 27.02
N PHE A 452 -13.72 3.02 27.00
CA PHE A 452 -13.13 1.83 27.62
C PHE A 452 -13.11 1.88 29.15
N VAL A 453 -13.12 3.08 29.74
CA VAL A 453 -13.21 3.27 31.20
C VAL A 453 -14.67 3.23 31.68
N GLY A 454 -15.59 3.86 30.94
CA GLY A 454 -17.02 3.87 31.27
C GLY A 454 -17.76 2.59 30.88
N GLU A 455 -19.09 2.63 30.86
CA GLU A 455 -19.94 1.47 30.51
C GLU A 455 -20.22 1.34 29.01
N GLY A 456 -19.60 2.18 28.18
CA GLY A 456 -19.80 2.21 26.74
C GLY A 456 -19.22 1.01 26.00
N GLN A 457 -19.59 0.90 24.72
CA GLN A 457 -19.14 -0.15 23.81
C GLN A 457 -18.81 0.42 22.43
N ILE A 458 -17.88 -0.20 21.73
CA ILE A 458 -17.46 0.18 20.38
C ILE A 458 -17.72 -0.97 19.44
N TYR A 459 -18.54 -0.74 18.42
CA TYR A 459 -18.83 -1.69 17.36
C TYR A 459 -18.16 -1.23 16.08
N ILE A 460 -17.35 -2.12 15.51
CA ILE A 460 -16.68 -1.90 14.24
C ILE A 460 -17.10 -2.99 13.24
N SER A 461 -17.34 -2.60 12.00
CA SER A 461 -17.74 -3.50 10.92
C SER A 461 -16.93 -3.23 9.65
N ASP A 462 -16.42 -4.29 9.01
CA ASP A 462 -15.78 -4.20 7.69
C ASP A 462 -15.79 -5.56 6.97
N ALA A 463 -15.71 -5.54 5.63
CA ALA A 463 -15.46 -6.76 4.86
C ALA A 463 -13.99 -7.16 4.89
N ASP A 464 -13.11 -6.17 4.92
CA ASP A 464 -11.66 -6.33 4.81
C ASP A 464 -10.95 -6.10 6.15
N LEU A 465 -11.67 -6.25 7.27
CA LEU A 465 -11.18 -5.99 8.61
C LEU A 465 -9.87 -6.74 8.89
N SER A 466 -8.87 -6.01 9.36
CA SER A 466 -7.53 -6.53 9.67
C SER A 466 -7.09 -6.23 11.11
N ASP A 467 -6.01 -6.90 11.54
CA ASP A 467 -5.35 -6.63 12.81
C ASP A 467 -4.92 -5.15 12.91
N VAL A 468 -4.61 -4.48 11.79
CA VAL A 468 -4.17 -3.06 11.78
C VAL A 468 -5.19 -2.15 12.46
N SER A 469 -6.46 -2.29 12.08
CA SER A 469 -7.55 -1.44 12.57
C SER A 469 -7.87 -1.72 14.03
N ILE A 470 -7.93 -3.01 14.42
CA ILE A 470 -8.18 -3.43 15.81
C ILE A 470 -7.04 -3.00 16.73
N ASP A 471 -5.79 -3.29 16.34
CA ASP A 471 -4.60 -2.91 17.12
C ASP A 471 -4.57 -1.41 17.37
N TYR A 472 -4.91 -0.60 16.36
CA TYR A 472 -4.91 0.85 16.48
C TYR A 472 -5.94 1.35 17.49
N LEU A 473 -7.19 0.88 17.40
CA LEU A 473 -8.25 1.25 18.33
C LEU A 473 -7.94 0.82 19.78
N LEU A 474 -7.43 -0.40 19.96
CA LEU A 474 -7.01 -0.89 21.27
C LEU A 474 -5.85 -0.06 21.85
N THR A 475 -4.86 0.28 21.01
CA THR A 475 -3.69 1.08 21.42
C THR A 475 -4.11 2.49 21.83
N LEU A 476 -5.03 3.13 21.08
CA LEU A 476 -5.57 4.45 21.44
C LEU A 476 -6.33 4.42 22.76
N GLY A 477 -7.13 3.38 22.99
CA GLY A 477 -7.86 3.21 24.24
C GLY A 477 -6.98 2.97 25.47
N GLY A 478 -5.70 2.62 25.29
CA GLY A 478 -4.70 2.56 26.37
C GLY A 478 -4.88 1.40 27.36
N GLN A 479 -5.79 0.46 27.09
CA GLN A 479 -6.06 -0.69 27.95
C GLN A 479 -5.74 -2.01 27.25
N LYS A 480 -5.30 -3.01 28.02
CA LYS A 480 -5.10 -4.38 27.52
C LYS A 480 -6.44 -5.11 27.48
N LEU A 481 -7.21 -4.88 26.43
CA LEU A 481 -8.50 -5.53 26.20
C LEU A 481 -8.37 -6.59 25.09
N GLN A 482 -9.12 -7.68 25.22
CA GLN A 482 -9.32 -8.63 24.13
C GLN A 482 -10.57 -8.20 23.34
N PRO A 483 -10.48 -8.03 22.01
CA PRO A 483 -11.64 -7.69 21.19
C PRO A 483 -12.57 -8.91 21.08
N TYR A 484 -13.88 -8.67 21.09
CA TYR A 484 -14.88 -9.69 20.80
C TYR A 484 -15.05 -9.81 19.28
N LEU A 485 -14.41 -10.79 18.67
CA LEU A 485 -14.38 -10.96 17.21
C LEU A 485 -15.45 -11.95 16.71
N ILE A 486 -16.27 -11.45 15.78
CA ILE A 486 -17.23 -12.21 14.98
C ILE A 486 -16.73 -12.24 13.54
N GLU A 487 -16.53 -13.43 12.98
CA GLU A 487 -16.19 -13.58 11.56
C GLU A 487 -17.26 -14.39 10.83
N ASN A 488 -17.90 -13.78 9.84
CA ASN A 488 -18.68 -14.50 8.86
C ASN A 488 -17.77 -14.90 7.69
N THR A 489 -17.64 -16.20 7.48
CA THR A 489 -16.74 -16.81 6.48
C THR A 489 -17.47 -17.19 5.19
N TRP A 490 -18.72 -16.73 5.02
CA TRP A 490 -19.49 -16.99 3.83
C TRP A 490 -18.72 -16.54 2.56
N GLN A 491 -18.76 -17.38 1.54
CA GLN A 491 -18.21 -17.09 0.22
C GLN A 491 -19.31 -17.34 -0.81
N ALA A 492 -19.22 -16.66 -1.95
CA ALA A 492 -20.11 -16.93 -3.06
C ALA A 492 -19.94 -18.39 -3.53
N ASP A 493 -21.04 -19.13 -3.61
CA ASP A 493 -21.10 -20.49 -4.13
C ASP A 493 -21.41 -20.50 -5.64
N THR A 494 -21.58 -21.69 -6.22
CA THR A 494 -21.90 -21.87 -7.66
C THR A 494 -23.18 -21.15 -8.09
N THR A 495 -24.07 -20.78 -7.18
CA THR A 495 -25.34 -20.09 -7.48
C THR A 495 -25.28 -18.58 -7.25
N THR A 496 -24.33 -18.11 -6.44
CA THR A 496 -24.23 -16.71 -5.99
C THR A 496 -22.98 -15.98 -6.49
N HIS A 497 -22.01 -16.69 -7.07
CA HIS A 497 -20.86 -16.06 -7.73
C HIS A 497 -21.27 -15.43 -9.07
N TYR A 498 -20.70 -14.28 -9.38
CA TYR A 498 -20.73 -13.73 -10.73
C TYR A 498 -19.48 -14.14 -11.51
N THR A 499 -19.64 -14.30 -12.83
CA THR A 499 -18.53 -14.44 -13.76
C THR A 499 -17.91 -13.08 -14.05
N LEU A 500 -16.58 -12.98 -13.93
CA LEU A 500 -15.79 -11.80 -14.26
C LEU A 500 -14.95 -12.04 -15.51
N ASN A 501 -15.27 -11.34 -16.59
CA ASN A 501 -14.50 -11.28 -17.81
C ASN A 501 -13.44 -10.18 -17.71
N HIS A 502 -12.17 -10.54 -17.56
CA HIS A 502 -11.08 -9.56 -17.41
C HIS A 502 -10.28 -9.36 -18.70
N TYR A 503 -9.91 -8.11 -18.97
CA TYR A 503 -9.23 -7.67 -20.20
C TYR A 503 -7.73 -7.47 -19.93
N PRO A 504 -6.84 -8.35 -20.45
CA PRO A 504 -5.40 -8.27 -20.17
C PRO A 504 -4.68 -7.18 -21.00
N ASP A 505 -5.40 -6.46 -21.85
CA ASP A 505 -4.90 -5.46 -22.78
C ASP A 505 -4.15 -4.31 -22.07
N GLY A 506 -3.27 -3.63 -22.81
CA GLY A 506 -2.53 -2.47 -22.29
C GLY A 506 -3.39 -1.23 -22.09
N THR A 507 -4.58 -1.17 -22.70
CA THR A 507 -5.52 -0.03 -22.64
C THR A 507 -6.97 -0.55 -22.61
N PRO A 508 -7.95 0.22 -22.12
CA PRO A 508 -9.34 -0.23 -22.03
C PRO A 508 -10.10 -0.19 -23.36
N LYS A 509 -9.44 0.13 -24.49
CA LYS A 509 -10.10 0.30 -25.80
C LYS A 509 -10.96 -0.89 -26.22
N ARG A 510 -10.44 -2.12 -26.06
CA ARG A 510 -11.20 -3.34 -26.41
C ARG A 510 -12.43 -3.51 -25.52
N LEU A 511 -12.30 -3.28 -24.22
CA LEU A 511 -13.44 -3.31 -23.30
C LEU A 511 -14.52 -2.30 -23.72
N VAL A 512 -14.14 -1.08 -24.10
CA VAL A 512 -15.12 -0.07 -24.55
C VAL A 512 -15.76 -0.44 -25.88
N LYS A 513 -15.02 -1.05 -26.81
CA LYS A 513 -15.58 -1.58 -28.07
C LYS A 513 -16.63 -2.66 -27.80
N ASP A 514 -16.32 -3.61 -26.92
CA ASP A 514 -17.25 -4.68 -26.56
C ASP A 514 -18.46 -4.14 -25.79
N LEU A 515 -18.28 -3.12 -24.95
CA LEU A 515 -19.36 -2.40 -24.28
C LEU A 515 -20.33 -1.75 -25.28
N VAL A 516 -19.81 -1.10 -26.32
CA VAL A 516 -20.63 -0.50 -27.39
C VAL A 516 -21.42 -1.59 -28.11
N GLN A 517 -20.79 -2.71 -28.45
CA GLN A 517 -21.48 -3.85 -29.07
C GLN A 517 -22.58 -4.44 -28.16
N HIS A 518 -22.31 -4.51 -26.85
CA HIS A 518 -23.29 -4.97 -25.87
C HIS A 518 -24.52 -4.07 -25.81
N ILE A 519 -24.34 -2.74 -25.83
CA ILE A 519 -25.45 -1.78 -25.86
C ILE A 519 -26.21 -1.84 -27.20
N GLN A 520 -25.50 -1.98 -28.33
CA GLN A 520 -26.10 -2.19 -29.66
C GLN A 520 -27.01 -3.42 -29.67
N GLY A 521 -26.57 -4.51 -29.04
CA GLY A 521 -27.31 -5.77 -28.93
C GLY A 521 -28.50 -5.74 -27.96
N GLY A 522 -28.83 -4.60 -27.36
CA GLY A 522 -29.96 -4.50 -26.42
C GLY A 522 -29.58 -4.37 -24.95
N GLY A 523 -28.30 -4.53 -24.61
CA GLY A 523 -27.83 -4.58 -23.23
C GLY A 523 -28.03 -3.29 -22.43
N ARG A 524 -28.21 -3.45 -21.11
CA ARG A 524 -28.37 -2.36 -20.13
C ARG A 524 -27.25 -2.39 -19.09
N PRO A 525 -26.08 -1.80 -19.37
CA PRO A 525 -24.92 -1.88 -18.49
C PRO A 525 -24.91 -0.84 -17.37
N PHE A 526 -24.41 -1.25 -16.19
CA PHE A 526 -23.91 -0.35 -15.15
C PHE A 526 -22.38 -0.23 -15.26
N ILE A 527 -21.85 0.98 -15.43
CA ILE A 527 -20.46 1.23 -15.82
C ILE A 527 -19.72 1.97 -14.69
N CYS A 528 -18.79 1.29 -14.03
CA CYS A 528 -17.94 1.83 -12.97
C CYS A 528 -16.64 2.43 -13.54
N LEU A 529 -16.40 3.71 -13.31
CA LEU A 529 -15.25 4.44 -13.86
C LEU A 529 -14.43 5.08 -12.76
N SER A 530 -13.11 5.13 -12.96
CA SER A 530 -12.14 5.63 -11.97
C SER A 530 -11.93 7.15 -11.99
N ALA A 531 -12.58 7.86 -12.91
CA ALA A 531 -12.40 9.31 -13.09
C ALA A 531 -13.71 9.98 -13.50
N GLN A 532 -13.85 11.26 -13.14
CA GLN A 532 -14.94 12.14 -13.61
C GLN A 532 -14.45 13.36 -14.40
N LYS A 533 -13.15 13.70 -14.31
CA LYS A 533 -12.60 14.93 -14.89
C LYS A 533 -12.69 14.93 -16.42
N LEU A 534 -13.05 16.07 -17.00
CA LEU A 534 -13.16 16.30 -18.44
C LEU A 534 -11.87 16.03 -19.22
N LYS A 535 -10.69 16.14 -18.57
CA LYS A 535 -9.39 15.85 -19.18
C LYS A 535 -9.05 14.35 -19.24
N SER A 536 -9.89 13.48 -18.69
CA SER A 536 -9.67 12.03 -18.74
C SER A 536 -10.39 11.42 -19.94
N GLN A 537 -9.70 10.54 -20.67
CA GLN A 537 -10.28 9.82 -21.81
C GLN A 537 -11.44 8.89 -21.39
N TRP A 538 -11.33 8.30 -20.19
CA TRP A 538 -12.23 7.25 -19.72
C TRP A 538 -13.06 7.72 -18.51
N SER A 539 -13.31 9.04 -18.39
CA SER A 539 -14.17 9.58 -17.34
C SER A 539 -15.64 9.34 -17.60
N THR A 540 -16.44 9.45 -16.53
CA THR A 540 -17.91 9.49 -16.62
C THR A 540 -18.40 10.54 -17.62
N SER A 541 -17.85 11.75 -17.58
CA SER A 541 -18.23 12.85 -18.47
C SER A 541 -17.92 12.58 -19.95
N THR A 542 -16.70 12.11 -20.26
CA THR A 542 -16.30 11.83 -21.66
C THR A 542 -17.08 10.65 -22.24
N LEU A 543 -17.24 9.56 -21.46
CA LEU A 543 -17.96 8.38 -21.92
C LEU A 543 -19.47 8.59 -21.99
N GLU A 544 -20.06 9.40 -21.13
CA GLU A 544 -21.49 9.77 -21.24
C GLU A 544 -21.77 10.41 -22.60
N ILE A 545 -20.96 11.39 -23.01
CA ILE A 545 -21.15 12.10 -24.29
C ILE A 545 -20.88 11.17 -25.47
N TYR A 546 -19.82 10.37 -25.39
CA TYR A 546 -19.53 9.37 -26.42
C TYR A 546 -20.69 8.39 -26.60
N LEU A 547 -21.25 7.85 -25.52
CA LEU A 547 -22.36 6.90 -25.60
C LEU A 547 -23.67 7.56 -26.04
N LYS A 548 -23.96 8.79 -25.61
CA LYS A 548 -25.13 9.56 -26.10
C LYS A 548 -25.06 9.80 -27.61
N ASN A 549 -23.86 10.09 -28.13
CA ASN A 549 -23.66 10.27 -29.57
C ASN A 549 -23.82 8.96 -30.37
N GLN A 550 -23.44 7.82 -29.78
CA GLN A 550 -23.62 6.50 -30.41
C GLN A 550 -25.05 5.96 -30.28
N PHE A 551 -25.76 6.33 -29.21
CA PHE A 551 -27.08 5.81 -28.86
C PHE A 551 -28.05 6.92 -28.44
N PRO A 552 -28.50 7.78 -29.37
CA PRO A 552 -29.40 8.90 -29.04
C PRO A 552 -30.73 8.47 -28.41
N ASP A 553 -31.22 7.28 -28.77
CA ASP A 553 -32.51 6.75 -28.30
C ASP A 553 -32.43 6.08 -26.91
N ARG A 554 -31.23 5.90 -26.35
CA ARG A 554 -31.04 5.25 -25.04
C ARG A 554 -31.08 6.27 -23.91
N LYS A 555 -31.71 5.90 -22.81
CA LYS A 555 -31.68 6.74 -21.59
C LYS A 555 -30.37 6.51 -20.84
N ILE A 556 -29.48 7.48 -20.87
CA ILE A 556 -28.15 7.41 -20.24
C ILE A 556 -28.07 8.36 -19.04
N LEU A 557 -27.70 7.84 -17.87
CA LEU A 557 -27.50 8.61 -16.63
C LEU A 557 -26.04 8.60 -16.18
N ARG A 558 -25.53 9.77 -15.81
CA ARG A 558 -24.24 9.93 -15.13
C ARG A 558 -24.42 10.16 -13.62
N LEU A 559 -23.73 9.37 -12.81
CA LEU A 559 -23.66 9.48 -11.35
C LEU A 559 -22.22 9.76 -10.91
N ASP A 560 -21.91 11.02 -10.64
CA ASP A 560 -20.64 11.44 -10.06
C ASP A 560 -20.83 12.64 -9.12
N ALA A 561 -19.75 13.08 -8.45
CA ALA A 561 -19.85 14.11 -7.43
C ALA A 561 -20.43 15.44 -7.97
N GLU A 562 -20.31 15.70 -9.27
CA GLU A 562 -20.84 16.90 -9.90
C GLU A 562 -22.30 16.71 -10.29
N SER A 563 -22.63 15.59 -10.92
CA SER A 563 -24.00 15.31 -11.37
C SER A 563 -24.99 15.13 -10.21
N LEU A 564 -24.52 14.64 -9.06
CA LEU A 564 -25.30 14.50 -7.83
C LEU A 564 -25.50 15.83 -7.09
N ALA A 565 -24.64 16.81 -7.35
CA ALA A 565 -24.63 18.10 -6.67
C ALA A 565 -25.30 19.22 -7.49
N ASP A 566 -25.69 18.92 -8.73
CA ASP A 566 -26.25 19.85 -9.70
C ASP A 566 -27.78 19.75 -9.73
N PRO A 567 -28.53 20.75 -9.24
CA PRO A 567 -30.00 20.74 -9.20
C PRO A 567 -30.68 20.58 -10.57
N GLU A 568 -29.99 20.90 -11.66
CA GLU A 568 -30.52 20.81 -13.02
C GLU A 568 -30.28 19.42 -13.65
N HIS A 569 -29.45 18.58 -13.02
CA HIS A 569 -29.10 17.28 -13.55
C HIS A 569 -30.10 16.20 -13.08
N PRO A 570 -30.50 15.23 -13.92
CA PRO A 570 -31.45 14.18 -13.53
C PRO A 570 -31.00 13.27 -12.37
N ALA A 571 -29.70 13.24 -12.09
CA ALA A 571 -29.13 12.52 -10.94
C ALA A 571 -29.27 13.28 -9.60
N TYR A 572 -29.74 14.53 -9.63
CA TYR A 572 -29.90 15.33 -8.44
C TYR A 572 -30.87 14.68 -7.46
N GLY A 573 -30.46 14.56 -6.20
CA GLY A 573 -31.27 13.92 -5.17
C GLY A 573 -31.47 12.41 -5.36
N ALA A 574 -30.90 11.81 -6.41
CA ALA A 574 -31.10 10.39 -6.72
C ALA A 574 -30.69 9.46 -5.57
N MET A 575 -29.75 9.86 -4.70
CA MET A 575 -29.29 9.01 -3.60
C MET A 575 -30.41 8.56 -2.65
N GLY A 576 -31.42 9.39 -2.39
CA GLY A 576 -32.52 9.03 -1.48
C GLY A 576 -33.46 7.96 -2.05
N GLN A 577 -33.49 7.78 -3.38
CA GLN A 577 -34.39 6.85 -4.08
C GLN A 577 -33.67 6.16 -5.25
N ILE A 578 -32.39 5.82 -5.06
CA ILE A 578 -31.49 5.51 -6.17
C ILE A 578 -31.99 4.35 -7.04
N ASN A 579 -32.49 3.27 -6.44
CA ASN A 579 -33.06 2.16 -7.21
C ASN A 579 -34.24 2.63 -8.09
N GLN A 580 -35.14 3.47 -7.59
CA GLN A 580 -36.28 3.98 -8.36
C GLN A 580 -35.82 4.88 -9.51
N THR A 581 -34.81 5.72 -9.29
CA THR A 581 -34.22 6.55 -10.33
C THR A 581 -33.55 5.69 -11.39
N LEU A 582 -32.68 4.75 -10.99
CA LEU A 582 -31.90 3.95 -11.92
C LEU A 582 -32.76 3.05 -12.80
N ALA A 583 -33.90 2.56 -12.30
CA ALA A 583 -34.85 1.74 -13.06
C ALA A 583 -35.37 2.43 -14.35
N GLN A 584 -35.26 3.76 -14.45
CA GLN A 584 -35.73 4.55 -15.58
C GLN A 584 -34.70 4.70 -16.71
N TYR A 585 -33.46 4.22 -16.53
CA TYR A 585 -32.34 4.42 -17.45
C TYR A 585 -31.84 3.09 -18.01
N ASP A 586 -31.39 3.10 -19.27
CA ASP A 586 -30.82 1.90 -19.91
C ASP A 586 -29.33 1.75 -19.59
N VAL A 587 -28.60 2.86 -19.47
CA VAL A 587 -27.16 2.90 -19.24
C VAL A 587 -26.86 3.83 -18.08
N VAL A 588 -26.08 3.37 -17.11
CA VAL A 588 -25.66 4.18 -15.97
C VAL A 588 -24.14 4.20 -15.86
N LEU A 589 -23.54 5.40 -15.81
CA LEU A 589 -22.11 5.59 -15.57
C LEU A 589 -21.91 6.12 -14.14
N ALA A 590 -21.05 5.47 -13.36
CA ALA A 590 -20.78 5.83 -11.98
C ALA A 590 -19.30 6.09 -11.74
N SER A 591 -19.00 7.17 -10.99
CA SER A 591 -17.65 7.45 -10.48
C SER A 591 -17.48 6.97 -9.03
N PRO A 592 -16.28 7.07 -8.43
CA PRO A 592 -16.05 6.71 -7.04
C PRO A 592 -16.86 7.51 -6.01
N ALA A 593 -17.56 8.56 -6.44
CA ALA A 593 -18.51 9.29 -5.62
C ALA A 593 -19.66 8.39 -5.11
N VAL A 594 -20.03 7.37 -5.88
CA VAL A 594 -21.14 6.44 -5.59
C VAL A 594 -20.65 5.11 -4.99
N GLU A 595 -19.35 4.97 -4.76
CA GLU A 595 -18.72 3.71 -4.35
C GLU A 595 -18.97 3.29 -2.91
N THR A 596 -19.44 4.19 -2.05
CA THR A 596 -19.68 3.90 -0.63
C THR A 596 -21.08 4.35 -0.23
N GLY A 597 -21.74 3.54 0.58
CA GLY A 597 -23.07 3.83 1.16
C GLY A 597 -24.29 3.31 0.43
N ILE A 598 -24.22 3.06 -0.88
CA ILE A 598 -25.43 2.70 -1.65
C ILE A 598 -25.49 1.21 -1.97
N SER A 599 -26.69 0.63 -1.84
CA SER A 599 -27.03 -0.71 -2.31
C SER A 599 -27.90 -0.63 -3.57
N LEU A 600 -27.46 -1.27 -4.66
CA LEU A 600 -28.20 -1.35 -5.92
C LEU A 600 -28.86 -2.73 -6.03
N ASP A 601 -30.13 -2.79 -5.66
CA ASP A 601 -30.91 -4.02 -5.47
C ASP A 601 -31.96 -4.25 -6.57
N LEU A 602 -31.86 -3.52 -7.68
CA LEU A 602 -32.69 -3.74 -8.88
C LEU A 602 -32.53 -5.17 -9.40
N GLN A 603 -33.65 -5.82 -9.69
CA GLN A 603 -33.72 -7.17 -10.27
C GLN A 603 -34.21 -7.10 -11.71
N GLY A 604 -33.60 -7.87 -12.61
CA GLY A 604 -34.00 -7.98 -14.02
C GLY A 604 -33.81 -6.70 -14.84
N HIS A 605 -33.09 -5.72 -14.33
CA HIS A 605 -32.93 -4.41 -14.98
C HIS A 605 -31.59 -4.28 -15.69
N PHE A 606 -30.48 -4.39 -14.94
CA PHE A 606 -29.14 -4.34 -15.53
C PHE A 606 -28.76 -5.71 -16.07
N THR A 607 -28.19 -5.73 -17.28
CA THR A 607 -27.77 -6.99 -17.92
C THR A 607 -26.31 -7.33 -17.63
N SER A 608 -25.50 -6.35 -17.20
CA SER A 608 -24.06 -6.51 -17.00
C SER A 608 -23.45 -5.35 -16.21
N VAL A 609 -22.33 -5.59 -15.52
CA VAL A 609 -21.50 -4.54 -14.91
C VAL A 609 -20.18 -4.40 -15.67
N TRP A 610 -19.76 -3.18 -15.98
CA TRP A 610 -18.51 -2.90 -16.70
C TRP A 610 -17.63 -1.98 -15.90
N ALA A 611 -16.31 -2.18 -15.89
CA ALA A 611 -15.41 -1.37 -15.08
C ALA A 611 -14.06 -1.05 -15.75
N ILE A 612 -13.62 0.21 -15.59
CA ILE A 612 -12.29 0.69 -16.00
C ILE A 612 -11.53 1.22 -14.79
N ALA A 613 -10.56 0.44 -14.32
CA ALA A 613 -9.70 0.75 -13.18
C ALA A 613 -8.32 1.22 -13.63
N GLN A 614 -8.10 2.54 -13.70
CA GLN A 614 -6.85 3.11 -14.23
C GLN A 614 -5.67 3.09 -13.26
N GLY A 615 -5.88 2.76 -11.97
CA GLY A 615 -4.81 2.83 -10.95
C GLY A 615 -4.80 4.11 -10.12
N VAL A 616 -5.93 4.85 -10.10
CA VAL A 616 -6.20 5.97 -9.18
C VAL A 616 -6.66 5.46 -7.80
N GLN A 617 -7.56 4.48 -7.83
CA GLN A 617 -8.26 3.95 -6.67
C GLN A 617 -7.51 2.78 -6.07
N THR A 618 -7.80 2.49 -4.80
CA THR A 618 -7.24 1.31 -4.14
C THR A 618 -7.87 0.02 -4.65
N VAL A 619 -7.20 -1.10 -4.42
CA VAL A 619 -7.68 -2.45 -4.76
C VAL A 619 -9.08 -2.69 -4.18
N ASN A 620 -9.26 -2.42 -2.88
CA ASN A 620 -10.54 -2.62 -2.20
C ASN A 620 -11.65 -1.74 -2.78
N SER A 621 -11.36 -0.49 -3.13
CA SER A 621 -12.34 0.43 -3.72
C SER A 621 -12.90 -0.10 -5.04
N ILE A 622 -12.06 -0.63 -5.94
CA ILE A 622 -12.54 -1.23 -7.19
C ILE A 622 -13.37 -2.49 -6.94
N CYS A 623 -12.92 -3.35 -6.03
CA CYS A 623 -13.67 -4.57 -5.73
C CYS A 623 -15.02 -4.22 -5.09
N GLN A 624 -15.10 -3.19 -4.25
CA GLN A 624 -16.36 -2.68 -3.73
C GLN A 624 -17.27 -2.13 -4.83
N ALA A 625 -16.73 -1.35 -5.77
CA ALA A 625 -17.48 -0.79 -6.89
C ALA A 625 -18.17 -1.88 -7.74
N LEU A 626 -17.47 -2.98 -8.01
CA LEU A 626 -18.00 -4.13 -8.77
C LEU A 626 -19.13 -4.86 -8.03
N SER A 627 -19.09 -4.90 -6.71
CA SER A 627 -20.09 -5.59 -5.89
C SER A 627 -21.32 -4.74 -5.56
N ARG A 628 -21.42 -3.48 -6.03
CA ARG A 628 -22.54 -2.57 -5.70
C ARG A 628 -23.85 -3.04 -6.30
N VAL A 629 -23.82 -3.51 -7.55
CA VAL A 629 -24.95 -4.22 -8.16
C VAL A 629 -25.01 -5.62 -7.53
N ARG A 630 -26.09 -5.89 -6.79
CA ARG A 630 -26.25 -7.14 -6.04
C ARG A 630 -26.74 -8.30 -6.88
N GLU A 631 -27.43 -8.01 -7.98
CA GLU A 631 -27.90 -9.03 -8.92
C GLU A 631 -26.72 -9.81 -9.52
N ASN A 632 -26.87 -11.13 -9.62
CA ASN A 632 -25.84 -12.02 -10.14
C ASN A 632 -25.82 -12.01 -11.68
N ILE A 633 -25.25 -10.95 -12.26
CA ILE A 633 -25.11 -10.74 -13.70
C ILE A 633 -23.63 -10.72 -14.13
N PRO A 634 -23.27 -10.87 -15.41
CA PRO A 634 -21.87 -10.86 -15.85
C PRO A 634 -21.14 -9.53 -15.55
N ARG A 635 -19.87 -9.62 -15.14
CA ARG A 635 -18.98 -8.45 -14.91
C ARG A 635 -17.87 -8.42 -15.97
N HIS A 636 -17.50 -7.22 -16.43
CA HIS A 636 -16.43 -7.00 -17.40
C HIS A 636 -15.45 -5.97 -16.84
N LEU A 637 -14.15 -6.31 -16.76
CA LEU A 637 -13.17 -5.49 -16.05
C LEU A 637 -11.88 -5.31 -16.84
N TRP A 638 -11.45 -4.05 -16.99
CA TRP A 638 -10.09 -3.71 -17.36
C TRP A 638 -9.40 -3.02 -16.18
N VAL A 639 -8.18 -3.48 -15.86
CA VAL A 639 -7.34 -2.92 -14.79
C VAL A 639 -5.98 -2.56 -15.35
N ALA A 640 -5.46 -1.38 -15.02
CA ALA A 640 -4.09 -1.01 -15.32
C ALA A 640 -3.09 -1.95 -14.65
N LYS A 641 -1.96 -2.24 -15.30
CA LYS A 641 -0.94 -3.14 -14.75
C LYS A 641 -0.34 -2.61 -13.43
N TYR A 642 -0.19 -1.29 -13.35
CA TYR A 642 0.40 -0.57 -12.22
C TYR A 642 -0.53 0.56 -11.78
N GLY A 643 -0.57 0.82 -10.49
CA GLY A 643 -1.20 2.00 -9.92
C GLY A 643 -0.24 3.19 -9.93
N PHE A 644 -0.77 4.39 -10.09
CA PHE A 644 0.03 5.62 -10.05
C PHE A 644 -0.13 6.41 -8.75
N ASN A 645 -1.17 6.12 -7.96
CA ASN A 645 -1.47 6.84 -6.73
C ASN A 645 -0.87 6.15 -5.50
N THR A 646 0.43 6.34 -5.28
CA THR A 646 1.14 5.82 -4.09
C THR A 646 1.18 6.86 -2.97
N VAL A 647 1.20 6.40 -1.72
CA VAL A 647 1.32 7.22 -0.51
C VAL A 647 2.81 7.44 -0.16
N GLY A 648 3.16 8.68 0.22
CA GLY A 648 4.53 9.06 0.54
C GLY A 648 5.48 8.86 -0.66
N ASN A 649 6.63 8.24 -0.42
CA ASN A 649 7.59 7.91 -1.49
C ASN A 649 7.28 6.59 -2.24
N GLY A 650 6.15 5.95 -1.95
CA GLY A 650 5.76 4.67 -2.53
C GLY A 650 6.47 3.45 -1.93
N ALA A 651 7.09 3.58 -0.75
CA ALA A 651 7.72 2.46 -0.06
C ALA A 651 6.70 1.37 0.32
N THR A 652 7.12 0.12 0.19
CA THR A 652 6.37 -1.09 0.57
C THR A 652 6.89 -1.70 1.88
N SER A 653 7.67 -0.93 2.64
CA SER A 653 8.26 -1.32 3.92
C SER A 653 8.01 -0.20 4.93
N ILE A 654 7.46 -0.56 6.10
CA ILE A 654 7.15 0.40 7.17
C ILE A 654 8.42 1.15 7.62
N PRO A 655 9.55 0.47 7.95
CA PRO A 655 10.78 1.17 8.28
C PRO A 655 11.26 2.12 7.18
N ALA A 656 11.22 1.70 5.91
CA ALA A 656 11.68 2.56 4.81
C ALA A 656 10.82 3.83 4.70
N LEU A 657 9.49 3.70 4.79
CA LEU A 657 8.57 4.83 4.77
C LEU A 657 8.80 5.76 5.97
N LEU A 658 8.77 5.24 7.20
CA LEU A 658 8.89 6.04 8.41
C LEU A 658 10.27 6.71 8.54
N THR A 659 11.36 5.97 8.32
CA THR A 659 12.72 6.55 8.42
C THR A 659 12.92 7.65 7.37
N SER A 660 12.45 7.46 6.14
CA SER A 660 12.54 8.50 5.10
C SER A 660 11.72 9.74 5.46
N SER A 661 10.51 9.57 5.99
CA SER A 661 9.64 10.67 6.42
C SER A 661 10.23 11.42 7.61
N GLN A 662 10.79 10.70 8.58
CA GLN A 662 11.42 11.29 9.76
C GLN A 662 12.67 12.08 9.39
N ARG A 663 13.51 11.57 8.47
CA ARG A 663 14.65 12.32 7.93
C ARG A 663 14.19 13.61 7.26
N LEU A 664 13.14 13.57 6.45
CA LEU A 664 12.57 14.77 5.82
C LEU A 664 12.04 15.75 6.86
N THR A 665 11.36 15.27 7.91
CA THR A 665 10.91 16.13 9.03
C THR A 665 12.09 16.79 9.72
N GLN A 666 13.15 16.04 10.04
CA GLN A 666 14.37 16.59 10.64
C GLN A 666 15.04 17.62 9.74
N THR A 667 15.10 17.38 8.43
CA THR A 667 15.63 18.35 7.46
C THR A 667 14.80 19.64 7.47
N ASN A 668 13.47 19.54 7.41
CA ASN A 668 12.58 20.69 7.46
C ASN A 668 12.71 21.47 8.78
N ILE A 669 12.83 20.77 9.91
CA ILE A 669 13.05 21.40 11.22
C ILE A 669 14.39 22.12 11.25
N ARG A 670 15.48 21.48 10.79
CA ARG A 670 16.80 22.11 10.75
C ARG A 670 16.79 23.40 9.94
N LEU A 671 16.13 23.40 8.77
CA LEU A 671 15.98 24.59 7.95
C LEU A 671 15.23 25.72 8.68
N LEU A 672 14.23 25.39 9.51
CA LEU A 672 13.53 26.37 10.34
C LEU A 672 14.39 26.86 11.53
N GLN A 673 15.13 25.97 12.20
CA GLN A 673 16.02 26.33 13.33
C GLN A 673 17.09 27.33 12.89
N GLN A 674 17.72 26.99 11.78
CA GLN A 674 18.70 27.80 11.09
C GLN A 674 18.18 29.20 10.75
N SER A 675 16.88 29.31 10.52
CA SER A 675 16.22 30.56 10.20
C SER A 675 15.84 31.43 11.41
N ASP A 676 16.27 31.11 12.64
CA ASP A 676 15.87 31.79 13.90
C ASP A 676 14.38 31.62 14.28
N PHE A 677 13.77 30.49 13.92
CA PHE A 677 12.40 30.17 14.32
C PHE A 677 12.31 29.72 15.80
N ILE A 678 12.11 30.70 16.69
CA ILE A 678 12.09 30.54 18.17
C ILE A 678 11.04 29.52 18.66
N ALA A 679 9.90 29.38 17.97
CA ALA A 679 8.81 28.51 18.43
C ALA A 679 9.12 26.99 18.32
N LEU A 680 10.32 26.61 17.88
CA LEU A 680 10.72 25.19 17.76
C LEU A 680 11.01 24.52 19.10
N ASP A 681 11.37 25.28 20.12
CA ASP A 681 11.63 24.72 21.45
C ASP A 681 10.38 24.03 22.04
N ASP A 682 9.18 24.45 21.60
CA ASP A 682 7.88 23.90 21.97
C ASP A 682 7.36 22.83 20.98
N LEU A 683 8.10 22.49 19.93
CA LEU A 683 7.64 21.57 18.87
C LEU A 683 7.76 20.10 19.30
N ASP A 684 6.62 19.48 19.57
CA ASP A 684 6.56 18.02 19.80
C ASP A 684 6.32 17.25 18.48
N THR A 685 7.38 16.56 18.03
CA THR A 685 7.37 15.70 16.83
C THR A 685 6.99 14.25 17.11
N ALA A 686 6.82 13.88 18.39
CA ALA A 686 6.47 12.54 18.84
C ALA A 686 4.95 12.35 19.01
N PHE A 687 4.14 13.24 18.42
CA PHE A 687 2.68 13.18 18.47
C PHE A 687 2.15 11.80 18.07
N GLN A 688 1.43 11.16 19.00
CA GLN A 688 0.71 9.88 18.83
C GLN A 688 1.42 8.90 17.88
N ALA A 689 2.54 8.34 18.32
CA ALA A 689 3.31 7.36 17.55
C ALA A 689 2.44 6.18 17.04
N GLU A 690 1.39 5.82 17.79
CA GLU A 690 0.39 4.82 17.38
C GLU A 690 -0.38 5.21 16.11
N SER A 691 -0.75 6.49 15.96
CA SER A 691 -1.44 7.02 14.76
C SER A 691 -0.51 7.05 13.56
N LEU A 692 0.74 7.48 13.75
CA LEU A 692 1.75 7.48 12.69
C LEU A 692 2.07 6.05 12.19
N LEU A 693 2.17 5.09 13.12
CA LEU A 693 2.37 3.68 12.78
C LEU A 693 1.17 3.10 12.03
N CYS A 694 -0.06 3.41 12.45
CA CYS A 694 -1.28 3.00 11.75
C CYS A 694 -1.33 3.57 10.32
N TRP A 695 -1.05 4.86 10.16
CA TRP A 695 -0.92 5.50 8.84
C TRP A 695 0.11 4.78 7.97
N ALA A 696 1.29 4.47 8.51
CA ALA A 696 2.34 3.79 7.75
C ALA A 696 1.95 2.36 7.35
N LYS A 697 1.24 1.62 8.20
CA LYS A 697 0.70 0.29 7.87
C LYS A 697 -0.28 0.36 6.70
N PHE A 698 -1.25 1.28 6.73
CA PHE A 698 -2.18 1.48 5.60
C PHE A 698 -1.46 1.95 4.33
N ALA A 699 -0.56 2.92 4.44
CA ALA A 699 0.21 3.45 3.31
C ALA A 699 1.01 2.35 2.61
N VAL A 700 1.72 1.51 3.37
CA VAL A 700 2.52 0.40 2.84
C VAL A 700 1.64 -0.67 2.18
N ARG A 701 0.48 -1.00 2.77
CA ARG A 701 -0.49 -1.93 2.17
C ARG A 701 -1.01 -1.40 0.82
N ILE A 702 -1.41 -0.12 0.77
CA ILE A 702 -1.86 0.53 -0.47
C ILE A 702 -0.75 0.52 -1.52
N ASN A 703 0.47 0.94 -1.14
CA ASN A 703 1.62 0.96 -2.04
C ASN A 703 1.92 -0.43 -2.61
N ALA A 704 1.87 -1.48 -1.79
CA ALA A 704 2.06 -2.86 -2.25
C ALA A 704 1.00 -3.29 -3.27
N GLY A 705 -0.26 -2.91 -3.04
CA GLY A 705 -1.34 -3.10 -4.01
C GLY A 705 -1.07 -2.36 -5.33
N MET A 706 -0.52 -1.14 -5.31
CA MET A 706 -0.24 -0.36 -6.51
C MET A 706 0.91 -0.93 -7.37
N VAL A 707 1.88 -1.63 -6.76
CA VAL A 707 3.03 -2.21 -7.48
C VAL A 707 2.61 -3.29 -8.48
N ASN A 708 1.57 -4.07 -8.19
CA ASN A 708 1.03 -5.09 -9.09
C ASN A 708 -0.49 -4.97 -9.16
N TYR A 709 -0.97 -3.77 -9.47
CA TYR A 709 -2.37 -3.36 -9.29
C TYR A 709 -3.39 -4.30 -9.93
N ARG A 710 -3.16 -4.71 -11.18
CA ARG A 710 -4.04 -5.68 -11.86
C ARG A 710 -4.14 -7.00 -11.11
N GLU A 711 -3.00 -7.61 -10.82
CA GLU A 711 -2.96 -8.92 -10.16
C GLU A 711 -3.52 -8.84 -8.73
N ALA A 712 -3.28 -7.73 -8.02
CA ALA A 712 -3.84 -7.51 -6.70
C ALA A 712 -5.38 -7.44 -6.72
N VAL A 713 -5.97 -6.74 -7.70
CA VAL A 713 -7.43 -6.70 -7.90
C VAL A 713 -8.00 -8.07 -8.25
N LEU A 714 -7.39 -8.77 -9.22
CA LEU A 714 -7.85 -10.10 -9.62
C LEU A 714 -7.76 -11.10 -8.47
N ALA A 715 -6.63 -11.15 -7.76
CA ALA A 715 -6.45 -12.01 -6.60
C ALA A 715 -7.43 -11.70 -5.47
N HIS A 716 -7.79 -10.44 -5.25
CA HIS A 716 -8.81 -10.07 -4.27
C HIS A 716 -10.20 -10.60 -4.66
N LEU A 717 -10.62 -10.39 -5.91
CA LEU A 717 -11.91 -10.89 -6.42
C LEU A 717 -12.00 -12.42 -6.39
N GLN A 718 -10.89 -13.11 -6.68
CA GLN A 718 -10.80 -14.57 -6.55
C GLN A 718 -10.97 -15.02 -5.10
N ARG A 719 -10.36 -14.32 -4.13
CA ARG A 719 -10.53 -14.60 -2.69
C ARG A 719 -11.96 -14.39 -2.20
N GLU A 720 -12.73 -13.52 -2.84
CA GLU A 720 -14.17 -13.32 -2.57
C GLU A 720 -15.05 -14.46 -3.14
N GLY A 721 -14.46 -15.42 -3.88
CA GLY A 721 -15.15 -16.57 -4.44
C GLY A 721 -15.68 -16.36 -5.86
N HIS A 722 -15.26 -15.28 -6.55
CA HIS A 722 -15.73 -14.99 -7.91
C HIS A 722 -14.94 -15.77 -8.98
N GLN A 723 -15.62 -16.17 -10.06
CA GLN A 723 -15.00 -16.88 -11.17
C GLN A 723 -14.38 -15.89 -12.16
N LEU A 724 -13.07 -16.00 -12.37
CA LEU A 724 -12.31 -15.15 -13.28
C LEU A 724 -12.09 -15.83 -14.63
N SER A 725 -12.41 -15.13 -15.72
CA SER A 725 -12.18 -15.58 -17.09
C SER A 725 -11.41 -14.51 -17.88
N ALA A 726 -10.25 -14.86 -18.39
CA ALA A 726 -9.48 -13.96 -19.26
C ALA A 726 -10.14 -13.88 -20.64
N VAL A 727 -10.49 -12.68 -21.11
CA VAL A 727 -11.03 -12.51 -22.46
C VAL A 727 -9.91 -12.76 -23.48
N PRO A 728 -9.99 -13.82 -24.33
CA PRO A 728 -8.91 -14.21 -25.23
C PRO A 728 -8.50 -13.05 -26.13
N LYS A 729 -7.20 -12.87 -26.35
CA LYS A 729 -6.73 -11.93 -27.39
C LYS A 729 -7.15 -12.48 -28.75
N HIS A 730 -7.73 -11.65 -29.61
CA HIS A 730 -7.89 -12.04 -31.01
C HIS A 730 -6.50 -12.40 -31.55
N ARG A 731 -6.31 -13.64 -32.03
CA ARG A 731 -5.11 -13.98 -32.80
C ARG A 731 -5.05 -12.98 -33.95
N LYS A 732 -3.94 -12.26 -34.08
CA LYS A 732 -3.67 -11.47 -35.27
C LYS A 732 -3.64 -12.46 -36.44
N THR A 733 -4.74 -12.59 -37.17
CA THR A 733 -4.71 -13.21 -38.50
C THR A 733 -3.82 -12.32 -39.34
N THR A 734 -2.68 -12.86 -39.74
CA THR A 734 -1.83 -12.29 -40.78
C THR A 734 -2.70 -12.03 -42.01
N ALA A 735 -2.62 -10.81 -42.53
CA ALA A 735 -3.32 -10.29 -43.71
C ALA A 735 -4.82 -9.93 -43.53
N THR A 736 -5.11 -8.71 -43.04
CA THR A 736 -5.80 -7.63 -43.79
C THR A 736 -6.04 -6.38 -42.91
N GLN A 737 -5.64 -5.22 -43.43
CA GLN A 737 -5.99 -3.84 -43.05
C GLN A 737 -6.02 -3.45 -41.55
N SER A 738 -4.89 -2.89 -41.12
CA SER A 738 -4.68 -2.15 -39.87
C SER A 738 -5.34 -0.76 -39.88
N GLN A 739 -6.68 -0.65 -39.85
CA GLN A 739 -7.37 0.65 -39.74
C GLN A 739 -8.56 0.83 -38.74
N PRO A 740 -9.11 -0.18 -38.01
CA PRO A 740 -10.22 0.11 -37.08
C PRO A 740 -9.82 0.72 -35.70
N ASP A 741 -8.64 0.40 -35.15
CA ASP A 741 -8.30 0.70 -33.74
C ASP A 741 -7.99 2.18 -33.44
N ASN A 742 -7.73 3.00 -34.46
CA ASN A 742 -7.47 4.43 -34.29
C ASN A 742 -8.75 5.27 -34.19
N GLN A 743 -9.88 4.82 -34.75
CA GLN A 743 -11.10 5.64 -34.81
C GLN A 743 -11.73 5.88 -33.44
N LEU A 744 -11.84 4.84 -32.58
CA LEU A 744 -12.37 4.99 -31.21
C LEU A 744 -11.54 5.97 -30.38
N ALA A 745 -10.21 5.83 -30.44
CA ALA A 745 -9.30 6.68 -29.68
C ALA A 745 -9.38 8.14 -30.14
N THR A 746 -9.45 8.37 -31.46
CA THR A 746 -9.62 9.70 -32.04
C THR A 746 -10.96 10.32 -31.62
N ALA A 747 -12.06 9.56 -31.68
CA ALA A 747 -13.38 10.04 -31.28
C ALA A 747 -13.42 10.44 -29.79
N ILE A 748 -12.91 9.58 -28.90
CA ILE A 748 -12.85 9.87 -27.46
C ILE A 748 -11.96 11.08 -27.16
N ASN A 749 -10.79 11.17 -27.78
CA ASN A 749 -9.89 12.32 -27.60
C ASN A 749 -10.54 13.63 -28.10
N SER A 750 -11.22 13.59 -29.25
CA SER A 750 -11.92 14.75 -29.79
C SER A 750 -13.02 15.24 -28.85
N ILE A 751 -13.88 14.34 -28.35
CA ILE A 751 -14.94 14.67 -27.39
C ILE A 751 -14.34 15.29 -26.12
N ARG A 752 -13.31 14.65 -25.57
CA ARG A 752 -12.59 15.12 -24.38
C ARG A 752 -12.06 16.53 -24.58
N ASP A 753 -11.34 16.76 -25.68
CA ASP A 753 -10.65 18.02 -25.95
C ASP A 753 -11.66 19.16 -26.22
N THR A 754 -12.71 18.90 -27.00
CA THR A 754 -13.79 19.87 -27.25
C THR A 754 -14.52 20.27 -25.97
N ASN A 755 -14.94 19.30 -25.15
CA ASN A 755 -15.66 19.61 -23.91
C ASN A 755 -14.79 20.33 -22.88
N TYR A 756 -13.51 19.93 -22.80
CA TYR A 756 -12.58 20.60 -21.91
C TYR A 756 -12.33 22.05 -22.34
N GLN A 757 -12.20 22.31 -23.64
CA GLN A 757 -12.08 23.67 -24.18
C GLN A 757 -13.34 24.51 -23.89
N ALA A 758 -14.52 23.93 -24.06
CA ALA A 758 -15.79 24.60 -23.76
C ALA A 758 -15.90 24.99 -22.28
N GLU A 759 -15.54 24.09 -21.35
CA GLU A 759 -15.55 24.39 -19.91
C GLU A 759 -14.52 25.47 -19.54
N CYS A 760 -13.31 25.42 -20.10
CA CYS A 760 -12.31 26.48 -19.91
C CYS A 760 -12.82 27.84 -20.38
N LEU A 761 -13.55 27.88 -21.51
CA LEU A 761 -14.17 29.11 -22.01
C LEU A 761 -15.30 29.58 -21.10
N ALA A 762 -16.16 28.68 -20.64
CA ALA A 762 -17.27 28.99 -19.73
C ALA A 762 -16.76 29.57 -18.40
N ILE A 763 -15.71 28.98 -17.81
CA ILE A 763 -15.05 29.53 -16.61
C ILE A 763 -14.49 30.93 -16.88
N ALA A 764 -13.82 31.13 -18.02
CA ALA A 764 -13.26 32.43 -18.38
C ALA A 764 -14.35 33.50 -18.56
N GLN A 765 -15.50 33.13 -19.12
CA GLN A 765 -16.64 34.02 -19.39
C GLN A 765 -17.60 34.19 -18.21
N ALA A 766 -17.51 33.34 -17.18
CA ALA A 766 -18.41 33.38 -16.02
C ALA A 766 -18.45 34.77 -15.34
N THR A 767 -19.58 35.10 -14.72
CA THR A 767 -19.75 36.39 -14.04
C THR A 767 -18.80 36.51 -12.84
N PRO A 768 -18.05 37.62 -12.68
CA PRO A 768 -17.19 37.80 -11.51
C PRO A 768 -18.01 37.86 -10.20
N LEU A 769 -17.48 37.26 -9.13
CA LEU A 769 -18.09 37.28 -7.81
C LEU A 769 -17.52 38.42 -6.95
N SER A 770 -18.35 39.02 -6.10
CA SER A 770 -17.88 39.81 -4.97
C SER A 770 -17.29 38.88 -3.89
N THR A 771 -16.46 39.41 -2.98
CA THR A 771 -15.93 38.61 -1.86
C THR A 771 -17.03 38.03 -0.97
N LYS A 772 -18.11 38.78 -0.74
CA LYS A 772 -19.27 38.31 0.04
C LYS A 772 -20.01 37.18 -0.68
N ASP A 773 -20.22 37.31 -1.98
CA ASP A 773 -20.89 36.28 -2.79
C ASP A 773 -20.06 35.01 -2.88
N TYR A 774 -18.74 35.14 -3.08
CA TYR A 774 -17.81 34.02 -3.06
C TYR A 774 -17.90 33.26 -1.72
N GLN A 775 -17.85 33.95 -0.57
CA GLN A 775 -17.94 33.30 0.74
C GLN A 775 -19.29 32.60 0.96
N ARG A 776 -20.40 33.21 0.53
CA ARG A 776 -21.74 32.61 0.58
C ARG A 776 -21.82 31.36 -0.29
N LEU A 777 -21.37 31.49 -1.55
CA LEU A 777 -21.49 30.43 -2.54
C LEU A 777 -20.56 29.25 -2.22
N LYS A 778 -19.34 29.50 -1.74
CA LYS A 778 -18.41 28.44 -1.34
C LYS A 778 -18.98 27.54 -0.25
N LYS A 779 -19.63 28.13 0.76
CA LYS A 779 -20.30 27.43 1.88
C LYS A 779 -21.55 26.67 1.45
N LYS A 780 -22.14 26.99 0.30
CA LYS A 780 -23.30 26.28 -0.27
C LYS A 780 -22.90 24.84 -0.58
N LEU A 781 -23.62 23.85 -0.05
CA LEU A 781 -23.32 22.43 -0.28
C LEU A 781 -23.51 22.03 -1.75
N LEU A 782 -24.59 22.50 -2.37
CA LEU A 782 -25.01 22.16 -3.72
C LEU A 782 -24.78 23.34 -4.65
N LYS A 783 -24.21 23.10 -5.82
CA LYS A 783 -23.78 24.18 -6.73
C LYS A 783 -24.10 23.80 -8.18
N SER A 784 -24.77 24.69 -8.90
CA SER A 784 -24.98 24.54 -10.34
C SER A 784 -23.64 24.63 -11.12
N PRO A 785 -23.58 24.21 -12.39
CA PRO A 785 -22.39 24.36 -13.22
C PRO A 785 -21.92 25.82 -13.29
N SER A 786 -22.86 26.76 -13.51
CA SER A 786 -22.57 28.19 -13.55
C SER A 786 -21.96 28.69 -12.23
N GLU A 787 -22.53 28.29 -11.09
CA GLU A 787 -21.99 28.64 -9.77
C GLU A 787 -20.57 28.10 -9.55
N ARG A 788 -20.28 26.88 -10.01
CA ARG A 788 -18.94 26.28 -9.95
C ARG A 788 -17.95 27.05 -10.82
N GLN A 789 -18.36 27.44 -12.02
CA GLN A 789 -17.56 28.23 -12.96
C GLN A 789 -17.25 29.62 -12.38
N GLN A 790 -18.24 30.29 -11.77
CA GLN A 790 -18.07 31.58 -11.09
C GLN A 790 -17.09 31.50 -9.91
N LEU A 791 -17.21 30.48 -9.07
CA LEU A 791 -16.23 30.23 -8.00
C LEU A 791 -14.84 30.03 -8.58
N ARG A 792 -14.70 29.11 -9.54
CA ARG A 792 -13.42 28.80 -10.17
C ARG A 792 -12.76 30.03 -10.78
N LYS A 793 -13.53 30.91 -11.45
CA LYS A 793 -13.05 32.19 -11.97
C LYS A 793 -12.52 33.10 -10.87
N TYR A 794 -13.30 33.31 -9.80
CA TYR A 794 -12.87 34.11 -8.65
C TYR A 794 -11.57 33.56 -8.04
N GLU A 795 -11.49 32.24 -7.89
CA GLU A 795 -10.31 31.56 -7.35
C GLU A 795 -9.06 31.81 -8.22
N LEU A 796 -9.16 31.62 -9.53
CA LEU A 796 -8.05 31.83 -10.46
C LEU A 796 -7.62 33.30 -10.50
N GLN A 797 -8.58 34.23 -10.49
CA GLN A 797 -8.30 35.66 -10.49
C GLN A 797 -7.49 36.06 -9.25
N LYS A 798 -7.90 35.60 -8.07
CA LYS A 798 -7.18 35.88 -6.81
C LYS A 798 -5.82 35.17 -6.75
N ARG A 799 -5.70 33.96 -7.29
CA ARG A 799 -4.48 33.16 -7.23
C ARG A 799 -3.34 33.73 -8.07
N TYR A 800 -3.67 34.19 -9.27
CA TYR A 800 -2.70 34.62 -10.27
C TYR A 800 -2.60 36.13 -10.44
N ASN A 801 -3.61 36.88 -9.99
CA ASN A 801 -3.75 38.31 -10.27
C ASN A 801 -3.64 38.63 -11.77
N LEU A 802 -4.22 37.75 -12.60
CA LEU A 802 -4.27 37.87 -14.06
C LEU A 802 -5.73 37.81 -14.53
N PRO A 803 -6.04 38.39 -15.71
CA PRO A 803 -7.31 38.12 -16.38
C PRO A 803 -7.52 36.62 -16.58
N VAL A 804 -8.68 36.11 -16.18
CA VAL A 804 -9.02 34.69 -16.31
C VAL A 804 -9.38 34.41 -17.77
N THR A 805 -8.49 33.71 -18.46
CA THR A 805 -8.67 33.23 -19.84
C THR A 805 -8.80 31.72 -19.87
N ALA A 806 -9.34 31.15 -20.96
CA ALA A 806 -9.39 29.70 -21.14
C ALA A 806 -7.99 29.05 -21.07
N SER A 807 -6.97 29.75 -21.56
CA SER A 807 -5.56 29.32 -21.45
C SER A 807 -5.08 29.29 -20.00
N LEU A 808 -5.45 30.27 -19.16
CA LEU A 808 -5.10 30.28 -17.74
C LEU A 808 -5.75 29.12 -16.98
N VAL A 809 -7.03 28.83 -17.27
CA VAL A 809 -7.74 27.67 -16.68
C VAL A 809 -7.00 26.38 -17.03
N ALA A 810 -6.66 26.20 -18.31
CA ALA A 810 -5.94 25.01 -18.78
C ALA A 810 -4.56 24.86 -18.12
N LYS A 811 -3.82 25.96 -17.96
CA LYS A 811 -2.53 25.98 -17.24
C LYS A 811 -2.71 25.56 -15.77
N ASP A 812 -3.68 26.12 -15.05
CA ASP A 812 -3.90 25.79 -13.63
C ASP A 812 -4.22 24.31 -13.43
N ASP A 813 -5.06 23.73 -14.28
CA ASP A 813 -5.40 22.31 -14.26
C ASP A 813 -4.18 21.41 -14.54
N ASP A 814 -3.18 21.92 -15.26
CA ASP A 814 -1.85 21.32 -15.46
C ASP A 814 -0.83 21.68 -14.37
N HIS A 815 -1.34 22.00 -13.18
CA HIS A 815 -0.56 22.28 -11.98
C HIS A 815 0.41 23.47 -12.12
N TRP A 816 0.06 24.46 -12.96
CA TRP A 816 0.90 25.63 -13.18
C TRP A 816 1.14 26.41 -11.89
N TYR A 817 0.16 26.49 -10.98
CA TYR A 817 0.37 27.17 -9.69
C TYR A 817 1.50 26.54 -8.87
N GLN A 818 1.53 25.21 -8.73
CA GLN A 818 2.61 24.54 -7.99
C GLN A 818 3.97 24.75 -8.69
N LYS A 819 3.98 24.73 -10.03
CA LYS A 819 5.18 24.99 -10.84
C LYS A 819 5.72 26.41 -10.63
N LEU A 820 4.84 27.41 -10.67
CA LEU A 820 5.19 28.79 -10.42
C LEU A 820 5.71 29.01 -9.01
N ARG A 821 5.05 28.43 -7.99
CA ARG A 821 5.50 28.54 -6.60
C ARG A 821 6.92 28.04 -6.43
N ARG A 822 7.22 26.83 -6.92
CA ARG A 822 8.58 26.27 -6.85
C ARG A 822 9.59 27.15 -7.57
N HIS A 823 9.26 27.62 -8.77
CA HIS A 823 10.17 28.47 -9.54
C HIS A 823 10.39 29.85 -8.91
N TYR A 824 9.33 30.48 -8.38
CA TYR A 824 9.41 31.74 -7.67
C TYR A 824 10.32 31.64 -6.46
N PHE A 825 10.06 30.69 -5.57
CA PHE A 825 10.86 30.49 -4.35
C PHE A 825 12.24 29.87 -4.60
N LEU A 826 12.52 29.35 -5.80
CA LEU A 826 13.88 28.97 -6.24
C LEU A 826 14.68 30.19 -6.75
N THR A 827 14.00 31.29 -7.10
CA THR A 827 14.59 32.46 -7.75
C THR A 827 14.22 33.76 -7.01
N LEU A 828 13.27 34.55 -7.54
CA LEU A 828 12.94 35.88 -7.03
C LEU A 828 12.42 35.89 -5.59
N GLY A 829 11.61 34.90 -5.23
CA GLY A 829 11.02 34.74 -3.89
C GLY A 829 11.93 34.03 -2.90
N ARG A 830 13.13 33.62 -3.32
CA ARG A 830 14.05 32.84 -2.49
C ARG A 830 14.37 33.48 -1.13
N PRO A 831 14.50 34.82 -0.99
CA PRO A 831 14.71 35.46 0.31
C PRO A 831 13.54 35.32 1.30
N TYR A 832 12.32 35.03 0.83
CA TYR A 832 11.10 34.97 1.65
C TYR A 832 10.63 33.52 1.92
N LEU A 833 11.42 32.52 1.53
CA LEU A 833 11.04 31.11 1.68
C LEU A 833 11.01 30.70 3.16
N ALA A 834 11.97 31.15 3.96
CA ALA A 834 12.03 30.90 5.39
C ALA A 834 10.81 31.48 6.12
N ASP A 835 10.43 32.73 5.84
CA ASP A 835 9.18 33.32 6.34
C ASP A 835 7.97 32.48 5.99
N ARG A 836 7.86 32.04 4.72
CA ARG A 836 6.74 31.23 4.24
C ARG A 836 6.63 29.90 4.97
N ASP A 837 7.74 29.18 5.14
CA ASP A 837 7.78 27.89 5.83
C ASP A 837 7.49 28.05 7.33
N ALA A 838 8.04 29.09 7.98
CA ALA A 838 7.81 29.41 9.39
C ALA A 838 6.34 29.77 9.68
N LEU A 839 5.69 30.54 8.81
CA LEU A 839 4.27 30.88 8.92
C LEU A 839 3.37 29.65 8.87
N ILE A 840 3.68 28.71 7.98
CA ILE A 840 2.94 27.45 7.84
C ILE A 840 3.18 26.53 9.03
N ALA A 841 4.43 26.41 9.47
CA ALA A 841 4.77 25.65 10.67
C ALA A 841 4.02 26.18 11.89
N THR A 842 4.04 27.50 12.10
CA THR A 842 3.31 28.18 13.19
C THR A 842 1.81 27.90 13.12
N HIS A 843 1.22 27.99 11.92
CA HIS A 843 -0.21 27.68 11.74
C HIS A 843 -0.55 26.25 12.17
N LEU A 844 0.23 25.26 11.73
CA LEU A 844 0.02 23.86 12.08
C LEU A 844 0.19 23.62 13.59
N MET A 845 1.22 24.21 14.20
CA MET A 845 1.46 24.13 15.65
C MET A 845 0.32 24.76 16.46
N GLN A 846 -0.16 25.94 16.06
CA GLN A 846 -1.29 26.60 16.71
C GLN A 846 -2.59 25.80 16.58
N GLN A 847 -2.82 25.14 15.44
CA GLN A 847 -3.97 24.25 15.30
C GLN A 847 -3.81 23.00 16.18
N GLY A 848 -2.62 22.44 16.30
CA GLY A 848 -2.34 21.21 17.07
C GLY A 848 -1.96 21.40 18.54
N GLY A 849 -1.94 22.64 19.06
CA GLY A 849 -1.53 22.91 20.44
C GLY A 849 -0.06 22.59 20.73
N GLY A 850 0.84 22.90 19.78
CA GLY A 850 2.28 22.60 19.85
C GLY A 850 2.69 21.27 19.19
N GLN A 851 1.71 20.39 18.92
CA GLN A 851 1.93 19.10 18.28
C GLN A 851 1.72 19.15 16.76
N ILE A 852 2.48 18.35 16.01
CA ILE A 852 2.34 18.21 14.56
C ILE A 852 2.19 16.75 14.12
N PHE A 853 1.39 16.53 13.08
CA PHE A 853 1.37 15.24 12.38
C PHE A 853 2.39 15.26 11.24
N GLN A 854 3.44 14.44 11.34
CA GLN A 854 4.63 14.51 10.46
C GLN A 854 4.30 14.49 8.95
N PRO A 855 3.40 13.64 8.43
CA PRO A 855 3.04 13.67 7.01
C PRO A 855 2.46 15.00 6.53
N ASP A 856 1.62 15.65 7.35
CA ASP A 856 1.02 16.93 7.00
C ASP A 856 2.07 18.05 7.01
N PHE A 857 2.94 18.07 8.04
CA PHE A 857 4.05 19.01 8.14
C PHE A 857 5.01 18.89 6.95
N ASN A 858 5.44 17.67 6.61
CA ASN A 858 6.36 17.45 5.49
C ASN A 858 5.77 17.89 4.15
N HIS A 859 4.47 17.66 3.93
CA HIS A 859 3.79 18.08 2.71
C HIS A 859 3.63 19.61 2.62
N SER A 860 3.64 20.33 3.75
CA SER A 860 3.41 21.77 3.77
C SER A 860 4.68 22.60 3.54
N GLN A 861 5.84 22.07 3.95
CA GLN A 861 7.15 22.74 3.80
C GLN A 861 7.68 22.69 2.36
N MET A 862 8.55 23.65 2.01
CA MET A 862 9.15 23.72 0.68
C MET A 862 10.66 23.94 0.69
N GLY A 863 11.24 24.35 1.82
CA GLY A 863 12.68 24.50 2.03
C GLY A 863 13.48 23.30 1.53
N ALA A 864 13.12 22.09 1.95
CA ALA A 864 13.84 20.89 1.51
C ALA A 864 13.75 20.63 -0.01
N ILE A 865 12.63 20.97 -0.66
CA ILE A 865 12.46 20.84 -2.11
C ILE A 865 13.38 21.81 -2.84
N ILE A 866 13.36 23.08 -2.44
CA ILE A 866 14.17 24.15 -3.05
C ILE A 866 15.65 23.88 -2.81
N GLY A 867 16.04 23.58 -1.57
CA GLY A 867 17.42 23.24 -1.25
C GLY A 867 17.92 22.02 -2.04
N THR A 868 17.09 21.00 -2.27
CA THR A 868 17.48 19.87 -3.13
C THR A 868 17.81 20.34 -4.56
N MET A 869 17.05 21.29 -5.10
CA MET A 869 17.32 21.84 -6.43
C MET A 869 18.60 22.68 -6.46
N GLU A 870 18.92 23.38 -5.37
CA GLU A 870 20.15 24.16 -5.22
C GLU A 870 21.40 23.27 -5.18
N ILE A 871 21.37 22.20 -4.37
CA ILE A 871 22.47 21.21 -4.32
C ILE A 871 22.74 20.62 -5.71
N LEU A 872 21.69 20.38 -6.50
CA LEU A 872 21.80 19.85 -7.85
C LEU A 872 22.27 20.88 -8.88
N GLY A 873 22.51 22.12 -8.49
CA GLY A 873 22.99 23.20 -9.37
C GLY A 873 21.92 23.75 -10.31
N ILE A 874 20.63 23.49 -10.07
CA ILE A 874 19.55 23.92 -10.97
C ILE A 874 19.46 25.45 -11.01
N THR A 875 19.68 26.14 -9.91
CA THR A 875 19.73 27.61 -9.85
C THR A 875 20.77 28.19 -10.81
N THR A 876 21.98 27.64 -10.81
CA THR A 876 23.06 28.03 -11.73
C THR A 876 22.67 27.79 -13.19
N LEU A 877 22.09 26.63 -13.49
CA LEU A 877 21.62 26.30 -14.84
C LEU A 877 20.51 27.25 -15.32
N LEU A 878 19.60 27.67 -14.43
CA LEU A 878 18.55 28.64 -14.76
C LEU A 878 19.12 30.03 -15.03
N ALA A 879 20.12 30.48 -14.26
CA ALA A 879 20.82 31.74 -14.50
C ALA A 879 21.53 31.75 -15.87
N GLN A 880 21.94 30.56 -16.35
CA GLN A 880 22.60 30.36 -17.64
C GLN A 880 21.66 29.73 -18.69
N ALA A 881 20.37 30.09 -18.71
CA ALA A 881 19.38 29.44 -19.57
C ALA A 881 19.73 29.39 -21.08
N ASN A 882 20.59 30.32 -21.55
CA ASN A 882 21.04 30.36 -22.94
C ASN A 882 22.21 29.42 -23.29
N ARG A 883 22.80 28.76 -22.28
CA ARG A 883 23.92 27.85 -22.47
C ARG A 883 23.47 26.55 -23.16
N PRO A 884 24.22 26.04 -24.15
CA PRO A 884 23.98 24.71 -24.70
C PRO A 884 24.35 23.62 -23.69
N LEU A 885 23.44 22.67 -23.46
CA LEU A 885 23.55 21.57 -22.50
C LEU A 885 23.57 20.22 -23.22
N HIS A 886 24.36 19.28 -22.72
CA HIS A 886 24.41 17.92 -23.24
C HIS A 886 24.81 16.89 -22.18
N ASN A 887 24.62 15.60 -22.47
CA ASN A 887 24.92 14.52 -21.52
C ASN A 887 26.41 14.37 -21.19
N LEU A 888 27.35 15.02 -21.89
CA LEU A 888 28.78 14.92 -21.60
C LEU A 888 29.33 16.16 -20.90
N ASP A 889 28.49 17.15 -20.60
CA ASP A 889 28.90 18.37 -19.89
C ASP A 889 29.30 18.00 -18.45
N PRO A 890 30.48 18.42 -17.94
CA PRO A 890 30.94 18.12 -16.59
C PRO A 890 29.95 18.52 -15.48
N GLU A 891 29.26 19.65 -15.62
CA GLU A 891 28.28 20.12 -14.63
C GLU A 891 27.03 19.23 -14.64
N MET A 892 26.61 18.81 -15.84
CA MET A 892 25.49 17.87 -16.00
C MET A 892 25.84 16.48 -15.45
N GLN A 893 27.09 16.04 -15.62
CA GLN A 893 27.58 14.79 -15.03
C GLN A 893 27.59 14.85 -13.50
N ARG A 894 28.00 15.98 -12.91
CA ARG A 894 27.93 16.21 -11.46
C ARG A 894 26.48 16.17 -10.94
N LEU A 895 25.56 16.86 -11.61
CA LEU A 895 24.13 16.81 -11.29
C LEU A 895 23.62 15.37 -11.30
N ALA A 896 23.99 14.60 -12.34
CA ALA A 896 23.57 13.20 -12.45
C ALA A 896 24.17 12.32 -11.36
N ALA A 897 25.45 12.48 -11.02
CA ALA A 897 26.11 11.72 -9.97
C ALA A 897 25.39 11.91 -8.62
N ILE A 898 25.21 13.17 -8.20
CA ILE A 898 24.53 13.52 -6.93
C ILE A 898 23.09 12.99 -6.94
N ALA A 899 22.36 13.18 -8.04
CA ALA A 899 20.97 12.75 -8.13
C ALA A 899 20.80 11.23 -8.12
N LEU A 900 21.71 10.48 -8.77
CA LEU A 900 21.67 9.02 -8.83
C LEU A 900 22.12 8.35 -7.53
N GLU A 901 23.01 8.99 -6.78
CA GLU A 901 23.39 8.57 -5.43
C GLU A 901 22.24 8.79 -4.43
N ASN A 902 21.49 9.89 -4.57
CA ASN A 902 20.46 10.31 -3.61
C ASN A 902 19.01 10.06 -4.07
N ARG A 903 18.77 9.08 -4.96
CA ARG A 903 17.46 8.87 -5.62
C ARG A 903 16.28 8.69 -4.65
N ASP A 904 16.48 7.94 -3.57
CA ASP A 904 15.41 7.67 -2.59
C ASP A 904 15.08 8.92 -1.77
N ALA A 905 16.10 9.73 -1.43
CA ALA A 905 15.91 11.02 -0.78
C ALA A 905 15.20 12.01 -1.73
N ILE A 906 15.61 12.10 -3.00
CA ILE A 906 14.95 12.93 -4.01
C ILE A 906 13.48 12.52 -4.19
N LYS A 907 13.19 11.21 -4.23
CA LYS A 907 11.81 10.74 -4.34
C LYS A 907 10.98 11.11 -3.11
N THR A 908 11.57 11.05 -1.92
CA THR A 908 10.91 11.41 -0.66
C THR A 908 10.66 12.92 -0.55
N THR A 909 11.65 13.74 -0.89
CA THR A 909 11.58 15.20 -0.75
C THR A 909 10.82 15.85 -1.89
N VAL A 910 11.16 15.50 -3.13
CA VAL A 910 10.72 16.21 -4.35
C VAL A 910 9.57 15.48 -5.05
N GLY A 911 9.40 14.17 -4.80
CA GLY A 911 8.38 13.34 -5.45
C GLY A 911 8.78 12.79 -6.82
N ILE A 912 10.03 12.98 -7.26
CA ILE A 912 10.52 12.46 -8.55
C ILE A 912 11.17 11.08 -8.35
N GLY A 913 10.69 10.08 -9.09
CA GLY A 913 11.38 8.79 -9.22
C GLY A 913 12.45 8.84 -10.31
N LEU A 914 13.69 8.49 -9.98
CA LEU A 914 14.82 8.42 -10.91
C LEU A 914 15.26 6.96 -11.12
N ALA A 915 15.34 6.53 -12.38
CA ALA A 915 15.91 5.23 -12.74
C ALA A 915 17.44 5.24 -12.58
N LYS A 916 18.04 4.06 -12.30
CA LYS A 916 19.51 3.91 -12.15
C LYS A 916 20.28 4.35 -13.40
N ASN A 917 19.65 4.25 -14.57
CA ASN A 917 20.23 4.58 -15.88
C ASN A 917 19.73 5.94 -16.43
N SER A 918 19.11 6.80 -15.61
CA SER A 918 18.69 8.13 -16.06
C SER A 918 19.91 8.94 -16.51
N THR A 919 19.86 9.48 -17.73
CA THR A 919 20.94 10.35 -18.24
C THR A 919 20.85 11.75 -17.62
N PRO A 920 21.94 12.54 -17.63
CA PRO A 920 21.93 13.91 -17.10
C PRO A 920 20.78 14.78 -17.64
N ILE A 921 20.55 14.77 -18.95
CA ILE A 921 19.47 15.53 -19.58
C ILE A 921 18.08 15.04 -19.15
N MET A 922 17.91 13.73 -18.90
CA MET A 922 16.64 13.19 -18.41
C MET A 922 16.36 13.65 -16.97
N ILE A 923 17.40 13.65 -16.12
CA ILE A 923 17.28 14.12 -14.73
C ILE A 923 16.92 15.61 -14.74
N LEU A 924 17.67 16.45 -15.45
CA LEU A 924 17.36 17.88 -15.55
C LEU A 924 15.95 18.14 -16.07
N ARG A 925 15.51 17.42 -17.12
CA ARG A 925 14.15 17.54 -17.65
C ARG A 925 13.09 17.32 -16.56
N ARG A 926 13.23 16.28 -15.74
CA ARG A 926 12.28 15.98 -14.65
C ARG A 926 12.18 17.11 -13.64
N PHE A 927 13.29 17.76 -13.32
CA PHE A 927 13.29 18.91 -12.42
C PHE A 927 12.70 20.17 -13.08
N LEU A 928 13.02 20.44 -14.35
CA LEU A 928 12.45 21.56 -15.09
C LEU A 928 10.92 21.44 -15.26
N GLU A 929 10.40 20.22 -15.43
CA GLU A 929 8.95 19.95 -15.44
C GLU A 929 8.26 20.44 -14.15
N LEU A 930 8.94 20.35 -12.99
CA LEU A 930 8.42 20.86 -11.70
C LEU A 930 8.40 22.38 -11.61
N LEU A 931 9.13 23.08 -12.48
CA LEU A 931 9.19 24.54 -12.59
C LEU A 931 8.35 25.05 -13.77
N GLY A 932 7.69 24.15 -14.51
CA GLY A 932 6.99 24.46 -15.74
C GLY A 932 7.93 24.98 -16.83
N LEU A 933 9.15 24.46 -16.88
CA LEU A 933 10.17 24.77 -17.88
C LEU A 933 10.43 23.54 -18.75
N GLU A 934 10.91 23.78 -19.97
CA GLU A 934 11.18 22.73 -20.94
C GLU A 934 12.60 22.82 -21.51
N LEU A 935 13.09 21.71 -22.05
CA LEU A 935 14.33 21.68 -22.81
C LEU A 935 14.04 21.74 -24.30
N LYS A 936 14.51 22.79 -24.96
CA LYS A 936 14.48 22.92 -26.42
C LYS A 936 15.65 22.15 -27.03
N TYR A 937 15.37 21.25 -27.96
CA TYR A 937 16.40 20.62 -28.77
C TYR A 937 16.97 21.64 -29.76
N LEU A 938 18.30 21.73 -29.84
CA LEU A 938 18.98 22.62 -30.78
C LEU A 938 19.51 21.86 -31.99
N LYS A 939 20.39 20.88 -31.76
CA LYS A 939 21.09 20.13 -32.81
C LYS A 939 21.71 18.83 -32.28
N ILE A 940 22.19 17.99 -33.19
CA ILE A 940 23.09 16.87 -32.89
C ILE A 940 24.49 17.25 -33.36
N THR A 941 25.50 16.99 -32.54
CA THR A 941 26.91 17.16 -32.90
C THR A 941 27.75 15.99 -32.37
N THR A 942 28.96 15.80 -32.90
CA THR A 942 29.89 14.78 -32.42
C THR A 942 30.80 15.39 -31.36
N ILE A 943 30.74 14.88 -30.14
CA ILE A 943 31.58 15.28 -29.01
C ILE A 943 32.31 14.02 -28.53
N GLN A 944 33.64 14.07 -28.43
CA GLN A 944 34.45 12.92 -28.00
C GLN A 944 34.11 11.62 -28.76
N LYS A 945 34.01 11.70 -30.10
CA LYS A 945 33.64 10.59 -31.00
C LYS A 945 32.24 9.98 -30.77
N LYS A 946 31.37 10.61 -29.95
CA LYS A 946 29.98 10.20 -29.72
C LYS A 946 28.99 11.22 -30.28
N ARG A 947 27.98 10.76 -31.03
CA ARG A 947 26.86 11.60 -31.48
C ARG A 947 26.02 12.01 -30.27
N THR A 948 25.97 13.30 -30.00
CA THR A 948 25.38 13.89 -28.80
C THR A 948 24.34 14.94 -29.18
N ARG A 949 23.15 14.85 -28.56
CA ARG A 949 22.09 15.86 -28.70
C ARG A 949 22.37 17.05 -27.79
N ILE A 950 22.25 18.26 -28.33
CA ILE A 950 22.42 19.53 -27.63
C ILE A 950 21.06 20.14 -27.36
N TYR A 951 20.85 20.59 -26.14
CA TYR A 951 19.62 21.19 -25.64
C TYR A 951 19.89 22.59 -25.08
N GLN A 952 18.83 23.35 -24.85
CA GLN A 952 18.86 24.63 -24.15
C GLN A 952 17.60 24.74 -23.30
N ILE A 953 17.67 25.44 -22.16
CA ILE A 953 16.49 25.69 -21.33
C ILE A 953 15.61 26.72 -22.04
N SER A 954 14.35 26.36 -22.28
CA SER A 954 13.39 27.25 -22.93
C SER A 954 12.77 28.20 -21.92
N GLN A 955 12.85 29.51 -22.18
CA GLN A 955 12.11 30.51 -21.42
C GLN A 955 10.65 30.56 -21.91
N PRO A 956 9.66 30.23 -21.06
CA PRO A 956 8.27 30.16 -21.48
C PRO A 956 7.64 31.55 -21.59
N GLN A 957 6.84 31.76 -22.63
CA GLN A 957 6.02 32.96 -22.81
C GLN A 957 4.63 32.75 -22.17
N ASP A 958 4.58 32.60 -20.85
CA ASP A 958 3.36 32.18 -20.14
C ASP A 958 2.82 33.16 -19.10
N GLN A 959 3.31 34.41 -19.09
CA GLN A 959 2.98 35.48 -18.14
C GLN A 959 3.43 35.25 -16.69
N ARG A 960 4.28 34.24 -16.41
CA ARG A 960 4.78 33.98 -15.05
C ARG A 960 5.47 35.17 -14.40
N GLN A 961 6.15 36.01 -15.19
CA GLN A 961 6.88 37.17 -14.66
C GLN A 961 5.93 38.19 -14.03
N THR A 962 4.74 38.40 -14.62
CA THR A 962 3.71 39.26 -14.03
C THR A 962 3.21 38.69 -12.70
N VAL A 963 3.01 37.38 -12.63
CA VAL A 963 2.63 36.69 -11.37
C VAL A 963 3.74 36.84 -10.33
N PHE A 964 5.00 36.65 -10.72
CA PHE A 964 6.16 36.77 -9.83
C PHE A 964 6.34 38.20 -9.31
N GLN A 965 6.15 39.22 -10.13
CA GLN A 965 6.20 40.62 -9.69
C GLN A 965 5.13 40.92 -8.64
N HIS A 966 3.91 40.41 -8.85
CA HIS A 966 2.83 40.56 -7.88
C HIS A 966 3.13 39.83 -6.55
N TRP A 967 3.63 38.60 -6.62
CA TRP A 967 4.04 37.86 -5.42
C TRP A 967 5.21 38.54 -4.71
N LEU A 968 6.20 39.05 -5.44
CA LEU A 968 7.33 39.80 -4.88
C LEU A 968 6.87 41.06 -4.15
N GLN A 969 5.97 41.84 -4.75
CA GLN A 969 5.40 43.01 -4.07
C GLN A 969 4.64 42.62 -2.80
N THR A 970 3.93 41.48 -2.83
CA THR A 970 3.23 40.96 -1.65
C THR A 970 4.20 40.60 -0.53
N ASP A 971 5.28 39.89 -0.85
CA ASP A 971 6.30 39.49 0.11
C ASP A 971 7.14 40.67 0.63
N GLN A 972 7.41 41.68 -0.21
CA GLN A 972 8.06 42.92 0.23
C GLN A 972 7.22 43.70 1.25
N ASN A 973 5.90 43.65 1.12
CA ASN A 973 4.98 44.29 2.05
C ASN A 973 4.74 43.44 3.31
N CYS A 974 4.68 42.12 3.17
CA CYS A 974 4.47 41.19 4.25
C CYS A 974 5.22 39.87 3.96
N PRO A 975 6.45 39.71 4.48
CA PRO A 975 7.34 38.59 4.16
C PRO A 975 6.70 37.22 4.29
N GLY A 976 6.85 36.41 3.24
CA GLY A 976 6.44 35.01 3.19
C GLY A 976 4.93 34.81 3.13
N THR A 977 4.15 35.79 2.68
CA THR A 977 2.68 35.72 2.57
C THR A 977 2.17 35.62 1.13
N SER A 978 3.07 35.66 0.14
CA SER A 978 2.73 35.43 -1.26
C SER A 978 2.47 33.96 -1.56
N ALA A 979 1.73 33.71 -2.65
CA ALA A 979 1.49 32.37 -3.16
C ALA A 979 0.85 31.38 -2.15
N PHE A 980 -0.05 31.89 -1.30
CA PHE A 980 -0.95 31.10 -0.46
C PHE A 980 -2.35 31.01 -1.08
N TRP A 981 -2.90 29.80 -1.11
CA TRP A 981 -4.26 29.58 -1.65
C TRP A 981 -5.26 29.00 -0.64
N GLN A 982 -4.83 28.38 0.46
CA GLN A 982 -5.78 27.86 1.43
C GLN A 982 -6.45 29.02 2.19
N GLU A 983 -7.78 29.10 2.16
CA GLU A 983 -8.54 30.22 2.73
C GLU A 983 -8.38 30.33 4.26
N ASP A 984 -8.20 29.20 4.96
CA ASP A 984 -7.92 29.22 6.39
C ASP A 984 -6.51 29.74 6.69
N CYS A 985 -5.54 29.48 5.79
CA CYS A 985 -4.29 30.23 5.78
C CYS A 985 -4.54 31.69 5.42
N GLN A 986 -5.41 32.05 4.47
CA GLN A 986 -5.67 33.45 4.12
C GLN A 986 -6.32 34.24 5.26
N LYS A 987 -7.21 33.65 6.06
CA LYS A 987 -7.77 34.29 7.27
C LYS A 987 -6.71 34.47 8.35
N TYR A 988 -5.89 33.43 8.56
CA TYR A 988 -4.75 33.51 9.47
C TYR A 988 -3.76 34.58 9.01
N LEU A 989 -3.45 34.64 7.72
CA LEU A 989 -2.58 35.63 7.10
C LEU A 989 -3.18 37.04 7.15
N ALA A 990 -4.49 37.20 6.95
CA ALA A 990 -5.16 38.50 7.09
C ALA A 990 -5.05 39.00 8.54
N LYS A 991 -5.29 38.13 9.53
CA LYS A 991 -5.09 38.45 10.94
C LYS A 991 -3.62 38.77 11.25
N LEU A 992 -2.68 38.05 10.63
CA LEU A 992 -1.26 38.35 10.77
C LEU A 992 -0.89 39.69 10.13
N GLN A 993 -1.41 40.01 8.96
CA GLN A 993 -1.21 41.28 8.26
C GLN A 993 -1.76 42.46 9.06
N GLU A 994 -2.85 42.28 9.81
CA GLU A 994 -3.35 43.28 10.77
C GLU A 994 -2.37 43.53 11.93
N THR A 995 -1.52 42.55 12.27
CA THR A 995 -0.61 42.61 13.44
C THR A 995 0.86 42.81 13.09
N ARG A 996 1.29 42.50 11.86
CA ARG A 996 2.69 42.54 11.40
C ARG A 996 2.88 43.75 10.50
N HIS A 997 3.41 44.84 11.05
CA HIS A 997 3.70 46.09 10.33
C HIS A 997 5.13 46.18 9.78
N GLN A 998 5.91 45.10 9.86
CA GLN A 998 7.33 45.06 9.47
C GLN A 998 7.50 44.72 7.99
N THR A 999 8.33 45.49 7.30
CA THR A 999 8.71 45.30 5.88
C THR A 999 9.97 44.44 5.69
N GLU A 1000 10.63 44.06 6.78
CA GLU A 1000 11.87 43.27 6.75
C GLU A 1000 11.61 41.81 7.10
N SER A 1001 12.38 40.90 6.48
CA SER A 1001 12.31 39.47 6.79
C SER A 1001 12.77 39.22 8.23
N ASN A 1002 12.03 38.40 8.95
CA ASN A 1002 12.33 38.10 10.36
C ASN A 1002 13.23 36.87 10.51
N TYR A 1003 13.64 36.25 9.40
CA TYR A 1003 14.26 34.93 9.41
C TYR A 1003 15.46 34.87 8.46
N VAL A 1004 16.56 34.28 8.92
CA VAL A 1004 17.76 34.13 8.09
C VAL A 1004 17.53 33.05 7.05
N GLN A 1005 17.74 33.41 5.79
CA GLN A 1005 17.52 32.50 4.69
C GLN A 1005 18.77 31.65 4.42
N LEU A 1006 18.68 30.34 4.67
CA LEU A 1006 19.83 29.42 4.54
C LEU A 1006 19.70 28.44 3.36
N THR A 1007 20.84 27.92 2.91
CA THR A 1007 21.01 26.94 1.81
C THR A 1007 21.63 25.67 2.37
N PHE A 1008 21.42 24.52 1.72
CA PHE A 1008 22.19 23.33 2.08
C PHE A 1008 23.66 23.54 1.70
N GLU A 1009 24.56 23.42 2.66
CA GLU A 1009 26.00 23.41 2.41
C GLU A 1009 26.41 22.05 1.83
N LEU A 1010 27.15 22.08 0.72
CA LEU A 1010 27.87 20.89 0.25
C LEU A 1010 29.15 20.75 1.08
N PRO A 1011 29.55 19.54 1.49
CA PRO A 1011 30.90 19.33 2.01
C PRO A 1011 31.90 19.82 0.96
N THR A 1012 32.89 20.59 1.40
CA THR A 1012 33.94 21.12 0.52
C THR A 1012 34.70 19.97 -0.15
N PRO A 1013 35.15 20.12 -1.41
CA PRO A 1013 35.83 19.06 -2.17
C PRO A 1013 37.14 18.55 -1.53
N GLU A 1014 37.62 19.19 -0.47
CA GLU A 1014 38.86 18.84 0.23
C GLU A 1014 38.66 17.76 1.32
N ALA A 1015 37.43 17.27 1.51
CA ALA A 1015 37.10 16.27 2.54
C ALA A 1015 36.63 14.91 1.99
N SER A 1016 37.07 14.52 0.78
CA SER A 1016 36.81 13.18 0.19
C SER A 1016 38.08 12.50 -0.27
#